data_AF-A0A1R1K1I4-F1
#
_entry.id   AF-A0A1R1K1I4-F1
#
_cell.length_a   1.000
_cell.length_b   1.000
_cell.length_c   1.000
_cell.angle_alpha   90.00
_cell.angle_beta   90.00
_cell.angle_gamma   90.00
#
_symmetry.space_group_name_H-M   'P 1'
#
loop_
_entity.id
_entity.type
_entity.pdbx_description
1 polymer ?
#
loop_
_entity_poly.entity_id
_entity_poly.type
_entity_poly.pdbx_seq_one_letter_code
_entity_poly.pdbx_strand_id
1 'polypeptide(L)'
;MQVGTERQVGSELHAWRQFLARSTLWLGVLLLGSAAICWVAANWQDMTKIQRFAGTQGLLALTALAAAWAGLRLRASPGVRRSIPGALLALAGILLGALLALLGQTYQTGADTWELFAWWAVLLLPWALVAASQAVWLLWALVTNVALVLWLGERAFTWWLILGGPQVASLIVAAWNLLLLLGWELAARRWRASTLVGPRVLAALVISPLVTALVFGPMVTVLVIGDAMSRGLGSINSLAWIAVTLGLGFYYQRGRRDLVILAMLVAGVICVSLRIVGEWLLRLEPGVWAALPLAALLMAEGVWAARWLRGLAQQTPAAAVSAPADAEPAAASAGNAVDPAESDEPVAQVAPPAVPHTEPPWYVQCILGLSAWLATLLLLAFVAFSGIVNSEEGALVAGLVLCAAGVAVLRSDAGPFWRQCGTAMAFAGQILIIYGMSSSTSFASACLFVLLMATAVYVLGPDVILRFLSGGLIALAGAGLIWRVLAPELLRDDLLDALLDFDMARAAFVWLPIAVTGAWATAVILTLAHRLGGRRGHALQPLAWAFLLSVQGMVWLASGLSVLQLPAMWQLHAQTAVLVCAGALLPAAAAMAVLWPRRHVLTGGVTWGVPIALLLLALFWLPSPGVGFALAWLLLGFGLNQLGVTLFGVLSLLAYLGVYYYQLDVPLLQKALWLGGGAVLLFVLRVLVWLVPRLMRTQDPSRRAPLPPVSPALRWRTLAILGGLALVLVVANGSIWQREKLLASGKPVILELAPVDPRSLMQGDYMALNFAAGREVTRLRLGGERPDTEDSVMGEASDGYVMLTVDSRGVYQPVRIQTDATPHADDEVPLRYRVRDNQVRIVTNAYFFPEGQAKRYEVARFGELRVAENGEALLVRMLGEDLQPL
;
A
#
# COMPACT_ATOMS: atom_id res chain seq x y z
N MET A 1 -12.02 -15.72 -15.17
CA MET A 1 -12.99 -14.70 -14.78
C MET A 1 -13.63 -14.15 -16.03
N GLN A 2 -14.75 -14.71 -16.46
CA GLN A 2 -15.72 -14.01 -17.29
C GLN A 2 -17.09 -14.47 -16.82
N VAL A 3 -17.83 -13.55 -16.19
CA VAL A 3 -19.28 -13.64 -16.13
C VAL A 3 -19.74 -13.39 -17.57
N GLY A 4 -20.65 -14.22 -18.10
CA GLY A 4 -21.19 -14.10 -19.46
C GLY A 4 -21.53 -12.65 -19.79
N THR A 5 -21.05 -12.17 -20.94
CA THR A 5 -21.25 -10.80 -21.41
C THR A 5 -22.28 -10.75 -22.52
N GLU A 6 -23.49 -11.24 -22.20
CA GLU A 6 -24.70 -10.79 -22.86
C GLU A 6 -25.29 -9.69 -21.98
N ARG A 7 -24.97 -8.43 -22.29
CA ARG A 7 -25.50 -7.28 -21.54
C ARG A 7 -26.60 -6.60 -22.36
N GLN A 8 -27.85 -6.90 -22.02
CA GLN A 8 -29.03 -6.15 -22.48
C GLN A 8 -28.92 -4.66 -22.09
N VAL A 9 -29.62 -3.79 -22.83
CA VAL A 9 -29.62 -2.31 -22.66
C VAL A 9 -29.87 -1.87 -21.20
N GLY A 10 -30.79 -2.54 -20.48
CA GLY A 10 -31.04 -2.28 -19.05
C GLY A 10 -29.90 -2.69 -18.11
N SER A 11 -29.08 -3.67 -18.48
CA SER A 11 -27.98 -4.19 -17.65
C SER A 11 -26.74 -3.29 -17.62
N GLU A 12 -26.48 -2.53 -18.70
CA GLU A 12 -25.32 -1.64 -18.80
C GLU A 12 -25.47 -0.41 -17.91
N LEU A 13 -26.60 0.29 -17.99
CA LEU A 13 -26.91 1.43 -17.13
C LEU A 13 -26.90 1.01 -15.65
N HIS A 14 -27.44 -0.17 -15.36
CA HIS A 14 -27.43 -0.76 -14.03
C HIS A 14 -25.99 -0.99 -13.52
N ALA A 15 -25.14 -1.60 -14.34
CA ALA A 15 -23.74 -1.85 -14.00
C ALA A 15 -22.96 -0.55 -13.72
N TRP A 16 -23.15 0.49 -14.56
CA TRP A 16 -22.52 1.80 -14.35
C TRP A 16 -22.96 2.48 -13.07
N ARG A 17 -24.27 2.48 -12.79
CA ARG A 17 -24.81 3.06 -11.54
C ARG A 17 -24.29 2.31 -10.32
N GLN A 18 -24.23 0.99 -10.37
CA GLN A 18 -23.71 0.18 -9.27
C GLN A 18 -22.21 0.42 -9.05
N PHE A 19 -21.43 0.45 -10.12
CA PHE A 19 -20.01 0.76 -10.06
C PHE A 19 -19.77 2.16 -9.46
N LEU A 20 -20.40 3.20 -10.00
CA LEU A 20 -20.27 4.56 -9.47
C LEU A 20 -20.72 4.65 -8.01
N ALA A 21 -21.81 3.97 -7.64
CA ALA A 21 -22.29 3.95 -6.26
C ALA A 21 -21.31 3.27 -5.30
N ARG A 22 -20.62 2.21 -5.72
CA ARG A 22 -19.61 1.52 -4.89
C ARG A 22 -18.30 2.31 -4.84
N SER A 23 -17.81 2.75 -5.99
CA SER A 23 -16.54 3.48 -6.11
C SER A 23 -16.59 4.81 -5.36
N THR A 24 -17.66 5.60 -5.49
CA THR A 24 -17.78 6.88 -4.77
C THR A 24 -17.91 6.70 -3.26
N LEU A 25 -18.59 5.64 -2.80
CA LEU A 25 -18.72 5.33 -1.37
C LEU A 25 -17.36 4.98 -0.75
N TRP A 26 -16.64 4.03 -1.36
CA TRP A 26 -15.34 3.59 -0.84
C TRP A 26 -14.27 4.66 -1.00
N LEU A 27 -14.26 5.41 -2.11
CA LEU A 27 -13.39 6.56 -2.29
C LEU A 27 -13.64 7.63 -1.24
N GLY A 28 -14.91 7.97 -0.97
CA GLY A 28 -15.26 8.94 0.08
C GLY A 28 -14.82 8.49 1.47
N VAL A 29 -15.00 7.20 1.81
CA VAL A 29 -14.51 6.62 3.08
C VAL A 29 -12.99 6.66 3.18
N LEU A 30 -12.29 6.29 2.10
CA LEU A 30 -10.83 6.28 2.05
C LEU A 30 -10.26 7.69 2.22
N LEU A 31 -10.76 8.66 1.44
CA LEU A 31 -10.32 10.06 1.50
C LEU A 31 -10.62 10.69 2.86
N LEU A 32 -11.81 10.44 3.43
CA LEU A 32 -12.17 10.97 4.75
C LEU A 32 -11.35 10.33 5.87
N GLY A 33 -11.06 9.03 5.77
CA GLY A 33 -10.18 8.32 6.69
C GLY A 33 -8.75 8.87 6.65
N SER A 34 -8.19 9.04 5.45
CA SER A 34 -6.87 9.66 5.25
C SER A 34 -6.84 11.11 5.74
N ALA A 35 -7.91 11.88 5.51
CA ALA A 35 -8.04 13.25 6.00
C ALA A 35 -8.01 13.31 7.53
N ALA A 36 -8.74 12.41 8.21
CA ALA A 36 -8.74 12.32 9.66
C ALA A 36 -7.36 11.98 10.24
N ILE A 37 -6.63 11.05 9.61
CA ILE A 37 -5.26 10.71 10.03
C ILE A 37 -4.34 11.94 9.91
N CYS A 38 -4.37 12.63 8.76
CA CYS A 38 -3.56 13.84 8.56
C CYS A 38 -3.94 14.96 9.54
N TRP A 39 -5.25 15.12 9.80
CA TRP A 39 -5.76 16.15 10.70
C TRP A 39 -5.31 15.95 12.15
N VAL A 40 -5.30 14.69 12.64
CA VAL A 40 -4.75 14.36 13.96
C VAL A 40 -3.24 14.59 13.98
N ALA A 41 -2.52 14.07 12.97
CA ALA A 41 -1.07 14.17 12.90
C ALA A 41 -0.55 15.63 12.85
N ALA A 42 -1.32 16.56 12.26
CA ALA A 42 -0.97 17.98 12.19
C ALA A 42 -0.89 18.71 13.55
N ASN A 43 -1.49 18.17 14.62
CA ASN A 43 -1.33 18.66 16.01
C ASN A 43 -1.61 20.17 16.22
N TRP A 44 -2.82 20.62 15.91
CA TRP A 44 -3.26 22.03 15.89
C TRP A 44 -3.05 22.89 17.14
N GLN A 45 -2.26 23.96 17.05
CA GLN A 45 -2.01 24.90 18.17
C GLN A 45 -3.28 25.54 18.74
N ASP A 46 -4.22 25.95 17.88
CA ASP A 46 -5.39 26.73 18.26
C ASP A 46 -6.49 25.89 18.93
N MET A 47 -6.40 24.56 18.87
CA MET A 47 -7.40 23.67 19.46
C MET A 47 -6.97 23.16 20.83
N THR A 48 -7.82 23.36 21.82
CA THR A 48 -7.61 22.81 23.17
C THR A 48 -7.68 21.28 23.17
N LYS A 49 -7.08 20.62 24.17
CA LYS A 49 -7.13 19.15 24.34
C LYS A 49 -8.57 18.62 24.26
N ILE A 50 -9.51 19.32 24.92
CA ILE A 50 -10.93 18.95 24.96
C ILE A 50 -11.55 19.03 23.57
N GLN A 51 -11.29 20.09 22.81
CA GLN A 51 -11.84 20.25 21.45
C GLN A 51 -11.35 19.15 20.51
N ARG A 52 -10.07 18.77 20.58
CA ARG A 52 -9.51 17.69 19.76
C ARG A 52 -10.15 16.34 20.09
N PHE A 53 -10.23 15.98 21.38
CA PHE A 53 -10.87 14.72 21.79
C PHE A 53 -12.37 14.70 21.47
N ALA A 54 -13.10 15.77 21.77
CA ALA A 54 -14.54 15.87 21.49
C ALA A 54 -14.82 15.83 19.98
N GLY A 55 -14.00 16.48 19.16
CA GLY A 55 -14.09 16.43 17.70
C GLY A 55 -13.93 15.01 17.14
N THR A 56 -12.86 14.32 17.52
CA THR A 56 -12.60 12.95 17.04
C THR A 56 -13.62 11.94 17.57
N GLN A 57 -13.97 12.01 18.87
CA GLN A 57 -15.00 11.14 19.45
C GLN A 57 -16.39 11.41 18.83
N GLY A 58 -16.73 12.68 18.58
CA GLY A 58 -17.98 13.07 17.94
C GLY A 58 -18.09 12.53 16.51
N LEU A 59 -17.02 12.62 15.72
CA LEU A 59 -16.97 12.08 14.36
C LEU A 59 -17.08 10.54 14.36
N LEU A 60 -16.37 9.88 15.28
CA LEU A 60 -16.46 8.43 15.48
C LEU A 60 -17.88 8.00 15.90
N ALA A 61 -18.50 8.70 16.84
CA ALA A 61 -19.85 8.41 17.28
C ALA A 61 -20.87 8.63 16.15
N LEU A 62 -20.76 9.74 15.42
CA LEU A 62 -21.62 10.04 14.28
C LEU A 62 -21.55 8.95 13.21
N THR A 63 -20.35 8.47 12.87
CA THR A 63 -20.16 7.43 11.85
C THR A 63 -20.67 6.05 12.32
N ALA A 64 -20.44 5.66 13.56
CA ALA A 64 -20.97 4.43 14.14
C ALA A 64 -22.51 4.44 14.26
N LEU A 65 -23.08 5.57 14.70
CA LEU A 65 -24.54 5.78 14.77
C LEU A 65 -25.17 5.77 13.36
N ALA A 66 -24.51 6.41 12.38
CA ALA A 66 -24.93 6.36 10.98
C ALA A 66 -24.90 4.93 10.43
N ALA A 67 -23.92 4.11 10.80
CA ALA A 67 -23.85 2.70 10.41
C ALA A 67 -25.02 1.89 10.98
N ALA A 68 -25.31 2.06 12.28
CA ALA A 68 -26.45 1.44 12.95
C ALA A 68 -27.79 1.86 12.31
N TRP A 69 -27.97 3.17 12.09
CA TRP A 69 -29.16 3.72 11.44
C TRP A 69 -29.33 3.23 10.00
N ALA A 70 -28.26 3.24 9.20
CA ALA A 70 -28.27 2.74 7.83
C ALA A 70 -28.64 1.24 7.78
N GLY A 71 -28.12 0.45 8.71
CA GLY A 71 -28.48 -0.98 8.86
C GLY A 71 -29.97 -1.21 9.14
N LEU A 72 -30.59 -0.35 9.96
CA LEU A 72 -32.02 -0.40 10.28
C LEU A 72 -32.92 0.13 9.15
N ARG A 73 -32.48 1.17 8.44
CA ARG A 73 -33.19 1.79 7.30
C ARG A 73 -33.20 0.90 6.07
N LEU A 74 -32.05 0.29 5.76
CA LEU A 74 -31.84 -0.51 4.55
C LEU A 74 -32.18 -2.00 4.76
N ARG A 75 -32.97 -2.30 5.81
CA ARG A 75 -33.31 -3.68 6.19
C ARG A 75 -34.11 -4.46 5.15
N ALA A 76 -34.80 -3.77 4.25
CA ALA A 76 -35.55 -4.36 3.13
C ALA A 76 -34.65 -4.79 1.95
N SER A 77 -33.42 -4.29 1.86
CA SER A 77 -32.48 -4.56 0.74
C SER A 77 -31.27 -5.36 1.23
N PRO A 78 -31.32 -6.71 1.24
CA PRO A 78 -30.31 -7.54 1.91
C PRO A 78 -28.87 -7.41 1.39
N GLY A 79 -28.65 -7.03 0.12
CA GLY A 79 -27.31 -6.79 -0.44
C GLY A 79 -26.70 -5.45 -0.03
N VAL A 80 -27.46 -4.35 -0.20
CA VAL A 80 -27.04 -2.98 0.20
C VAL A 80 -26.84 -2.87 1.71
N ARG A 81 -27.56 -3.70 2.49
CA ARG A 81 -27.46 -3.81 3.95
C ARG A 81 -26.06 -4.15 4.47
N ARG A 82 -25.16 -4.72 3.66
CA ARG A 82 -23.80 -5.08 4.10
C ARG A 82 -22.74 -4.06 3.68
N SER A 83 -22.91 -3.43 2.52
CA SER A 83 -21.90 -2.53 1.95
C SER A 83 -21.84 -1.18 2.66
N ILE A 84 -22.98 -0.48 2.79
CA ILE A 84 -23.01 0.88 3.37
C ILE A 84 -22.69 0.87 4.88
N PRO A 85 -23.36 0.06 5.73
CA PRO A 85 -22.99 -0.03 7.14
C PRO A 85 -21.56 -0.55 7.33
N GLY A 86 -21.11 -1.48 6.48
CA GLY A 86 -19.74 -1.99 6.51
C GLY A 86 -18.69 -0.91 6.17
N ALA A 87 -18.97 -0.02 5.21
CA ALA A 87 -18.09 1.08 4.85
C ALA A 87 -18.04 2.15 5.95
N LEU A 88 -19.18 2.46 6.57
CA LEU A 88 -19.25 3.37 7.72
C LEU A 88 -18.54 2.80 8.96
N LEU A 89 -18.65 1.49 9.21
CA LEU A 89 -17.88 0.83 10.28
C LEU A 89 -16.39 0.76 9.98
N ALA A 90 -15.98 0.61 8.70
CA ALA A 90 -14.58 0.71 8.33
C ALA A 90 -14.04 2.12 8.60
N LEU A 91 -14.79 3.17 8.24
CA LEU A 91 -14.46 4.55 8.58
C LEU A 91 -14.36 4.77 10.09
N ALA A 92 -15.35 4.29 10.86
CA ALA A 92 -15.32 4.36 12.33
C ALA A 92 -14.10 3.61 12.90
N GLY A 93 -13.71 2.49 12.29
CA GLY A 93 -12.50 1.76 12.64
C GLY A 93 -11.21 2.54 12.36
N ILE A 94 -11.14 3.30 11.27
CA ILE A 94 -10.01 4.22 11.00
C ILE A 94 -9.99 5.37 12.01
N LEU A 95 -11.15 5.97 12.29
CA LEU A 95 -11.29 7.04 13.29
C LEU A 95 -10.95 6.58 14.71
N LEU A 96 -11.19 5.31 15.02
CA LEU A 96 -10.76 4.69 16.28
C LEU A 96 -9.22 4.70 16.39
N GLY A 97 -8.52 4.31 15.32
CA GLY A 97 -7.06 4.42 15.26
C GLY A 97 -6.58 5.87 15.42
N ALA A 98 -7.24 6.82 14.75
CA ALA A 98 -6.95 8.25 14.88
C ALA A 98 -7.17 8.77 16.31
N LEU A 99 -8.22 8.30 17.01
CA LEU A 99 -8.48 8.65 18.41
C LEU A 99 -7.39 8.12 19.36
N LEU A 100 -6.94 6.88 19.15
CA LEU A 100 -5.87 6.28 19.95
C LEU A 100 -4.51 6.96 19.67
N ALA A 101 -4.23 7.33 18.42
CA ALA A 101 -3.06 8.12 18.06
C ALA A 101 -3.10 9.51 18.71
N LEU A 102 -4.25 10.19 18.69
CA LEU A 102 -4.42 11.47 19.36
C LEU A 102 -4.19 11.38 20.87
N LEU A 103 -4.61 10.28 21.51
CA LEU A 103 -4.34 10.02 22.93
C LEU A 103 -2.83 9.89 23.19
N GLY A 104 -2.14 9.09 22.36
CA GLY A 104 -0.69 8.91 22.45
C GLY A 104 0.07 10.22 22.28
N GLN A 105 -0.32 11.00 21.27
CA GLN A 105 0.27 12.29 20.94
C GLN A 105 0.03 13.35 22.02
N THR A 106 -1.21 13.48 22.52
CA THR A 106 -1.58 14.55 23.46
C THR A 106 -0.94 14.38 24.85
N TYR A 107 -0.76 13.14 25.28
CA TYR A 107 -0.15 12.81 26.58
C TYR A 107 1.31 12.34 26.46
N GLN A 108 1.89 12.43 25.26
CA GLN A 108 3.28 12.04 24.99
C GLN A 108 3.61 10.62 25.49
N THR A 109 2.66 9.69 25.32
CA THR A 109 2.85 8.29 25.68
C THR A 109 3.37 7.53 24.47
N GLY A 110 4.62 7.05 24.52
CA GLY A 110 5.29 6.55 23.32
C GLY A 110 6.31 5.42 23.53
N ALA A 111 6.54 4.94 24.76
CA ALA A 111 7.56 3.91 24.98
C ALA A 111 7.37 2.64 24.13
N ASP A 112 6.11 2.24 23.88
CA ASP A 112 5.74 1.05 23.11
C ASP A 112 4.60 1.32 22.10
N THR A 113 4.95 1.53 20.83
CA THR A 113 3.99 1.82 19.75
C THR A 113 3.06 0.65 19.44
N TRP A 114 3.48 -0.60 19.69
CA TRP A 114 2.66 -1.79 19.44
C TRP A 114 1.39 -1.84 20.30
N GLU A 115 1.42 -1.31 21.52
CA GLU A 115 0.28 -1.30 22.45
C GLU A 115 -0.92 -0.53 21.86
N LEU A 116 -0.64 0.57 21.15
CA LEU A 116 -1.66 1.36 20.46
C LEU A 116 -2.41 0.50 19.44
N PHE A 117 -1.68 -0.22 18.59
CA PHE A 117 -2.27 -1.07 17.56
C PHE A 117 -2.95 -2.31 18.16
N ALA A 118 -2.45 -2.85 19.27
CA ALA A 118 -3.09 -3.94 19.99
C ALA A 118 -4.46 -3.52 20.57
N TRP A 119 -4.53 -2.37 21.25
CA TRP A 119 -5.79 -1.79 21.73
C TRP A 119 -6.73 -1.45 20.58
N TRP A 120 -6.19 -0.96 19.46
CA TRP A 120 -6.98 -0.73 18.26
C TRP A 120 -7.60 -2.03 17.74
N ALA A 121 -6.84 -3.11 17.63
CA ALA A 121 -7.36 -4.41 17.20
C ALA A 121 -8.45 -4.94 18.13
N VAL A 122 -8.25 -4.84 19.45
CA VAL A 122 -9.22 -5.29 20.46
C VAL A 122 -10.52 -4.50 20.37
N LEU A 123 -10.44 -3.16 20.32
CA LEU A 123 -11.61 -2.29 20.27
C LEU A 123 -12.35 -2.35 18.92
N LEU A 124 -11.66 -2.70 17.83
CA LEU A 124 -12.25 -2.88 16.51
C LEU A 124 -12.96 -4.24 16.34
N LEU A 125 -12.58 -5.25 17.13
CA LEU A 125 -13.07 -6.62 17.01
C LEU A 125 -14.62 -6.75 17.08
N PRO A 126 -15.34 -6.09 18.01
CA PRO A 126 -16.81 -6.16 18.04
C PRO A 126 -17.45 -5.71 16.73
N TRP A 127 -16.91 -4.67 16.10
CA TRP A 127 -17.40 -4.19 14.81
C TRP A 127 -17.04 -5.13 13.66
N ALA A 128 -15.83 -5.73 13.66
CA ALA A 128 -15.43 -6.72 12.66
C ALA A 128 -16.34 -7.96 12.67
N LEU A 129 -16.65 -8.50 13.85
CA LEU A 129 -17.56 -9.64 14.03
C LEU A 129 -18.97 -9.36 13.49
N VAL A 130 -19.44 -8.12 13.66
CA VAL A 130 -20.83 -7.73 13.39
C VAL A 130 -21.04 -7.23 11.96
N ALA A 131 -20.05 -6.57 11.36
CA ALA A 131 -20.18 -5.90 10.07
C ALA A 131 -20.52 -6.85 8.91
N ALA A 132 -20.06 -8.12 8.97
CA ALA A 132 -20.00 -9.04 7.82
C ALA A 132 -19.54 -8.36 6.52
N SER A 133 -18.54 -7.49 6.65
CA SER A 133 -17.88 -6.79 5.56
C SER A 133 -16.45 -7.28 5.47
N GLN A 134 -15.99 -7.66 4.27
CA GLN A 134 -14.61 -8.05 4.05
C GLN A 134 -13.64 -6.91 4.38
N ALA A 135 -14.03 -5.66 4.12
CA ALA A 135 -13.17 -4.50 4.36
C ALA A 135 -12.87 -4.30 5.85
N VAL A 136 -13.86 -4.50 6.74
CA VAL A 136 -13.65 -4.35 8.19
C VAL A 136 -12.77 -5.49 8.72
N TRP A 137 -12.95 -6.71 8.22
CA TRP A 137 -12.07 -7.83 8.57
C TRP A 137 -10.65 -7.68 8.04
N LEU A 138 -10.47 -7.15 6.83
CA LEU A 138 -9.16 -6.85 6.27
C LEU A 138 -8.47 -5.70 7.03
N LEU A 139 -9.23 -4.67 7.44
CA LEU A 139 -8.72 -3.62 8.32
C LEU A 139 -8.28 -4.20 9.66
N TRP A 140 -9.09 -5.05 10.27
CA TRP A 140 -8.73 -5.73 11.53
C TRP A 140 -7.49 -6.62 11.37
N ALA A 141 -7.43 -7.41 10.29
CA ALA A 141 -6.27 -8.24 9.93
C ALA A 141 -5.00 -7.40 9.71
N LEU A 142 -5.12 -6.23 9.09
CA LEU A 142 -4.02 -5.28 8.92
C LEU A 142 -3.54 -4.76 10.28
N VAL A 143 -4.46 -4.22 11.11
CA VAL A 143 -4.12 -3.63 12.42
C VAL A 143 -3.49 -4.66 13.35
N THR A 144 -3.99 -5.90 13.40
CA THR A 144 -3.39 -6.95 14.23
C THR A 144 -2.01 -7.40 13.71
N ASN A 145 -1.80 -7.42 12.39
CA ASN A 145 -0.48 -7.72 11.83
C ASN A 145 0.52 -6.61 12.15
N VAL A 146 0.11 -5.34 12.05
CA VAL A 146 0.96 -4.21 12.45
C VAL A 146 1.31 -4.28 13.94
N ALA A 147 0.32 -4.57 14.80
CA ALA A 147 0.57 -4.77 16.24
C ALA A 147 1.58 -5.90 16.50
N LEU A 148 1.42 -7.04 15.82
CA LEU A 148 2.29 -8.20 15.97
C LEU A 148 3.72 -7.89 15.51
N VAL A 149 3.89 -7.25 14.36
CA VAL A 149 5.22 -6.92 13.82
C VAL A 149 5.93 -5.90 14.71
N LEU A 150 5.22 -4.88 15.22
CA LEU A 150 5.80 -3.91 16.15
C LEU A 150 6.15 -4.54 17.51
N TRP A 151 5.36 -5.52 17.98
CA TRP A 151 5.66 -6.27 19.20
C TRP A 151 6.92 -7.13 19.07
N LEU A 152 7.17 -7.69 17.88
CA LEU A 152 8.39 -8.45 17.57
C LEU A 152 9.66 -7.56 17.44
N GLY A 153 9.51 -6.23 17.49
CA GLY A 153 10.59 -5.25 17.47
C GLY A 153 10.53 -4.30 16.26
N GLU A 154 10.92 -3.04 16.45
CA GLU A 154 10.93 -2.02 15.38
C GLU A 154 11.93 -2.37 14.27
N ARG A 155 13.01 -3.08 14.62
CA ARG A 155 13.92 -3.69 13.63
C ARG A 155 13.20 -4.72 12.77
N ALA A 156 12.31 -5.55 13.31
CA ALA A 156 11.57 -6.55 12.52
C ALA A 156 10.66 -5.89 11.46
N PHE A 157 10.09 -4.72 11.75
CA PHE A 157 9.33 -3.92 10.78
C PHE A 157 10.23 -3.42 9.63
N THR A 158 11.40 -2.87 9.98
CA THR A 158 12.38 -2.34 9.02
C THR A 158 12.96 -3.46 8.13
N TRP A 159 13.31 -4.60 8.73
CA TRP A 159 13.80 -5.79 8.03
C TRP A 159 12.72 -6.47 7.18
N TRP A 160 11.44 -6.39 7.56
CA TRP A 160 10.34 -6.85 6.71
C TRP A 160 10.18 -5.97 5.46
N LEU A 161 10.47 -4.67 5.55
CA LEU A 161 10.56 -3.77 4.40
C LEU A 161 11.83 -3.99 3.55
N ILE A 162 12.96 -4.37 4.17
CA ILE A 162 14.29 -4.44 3.52
C ILE A 162 14.68 -5.88 3.09
N LEU A 163 13.73 -6.83 3.11
CA LEU A 163 13.88 -8.22 2.61
C LEU A 163 14.58 -9.22 3.55
N GLY A 164 14.47 -9.15 4.88
CA GLY A 164 14.94 -10.26 5.72
C GLY A 164 14.84 -10.05 7.23
N GLY A 165 13.71 -10.43 7.85
CA GLY A 165 13.52 -10.38 9.31
C GLY A 165 14.15 -11.55 10.09
N PRO A 166 14.27 -11.44 11.43
CA PRO A 166 14.74 -12.52 12.28
C PRO A 166 13.95 -13.81 12.04
N GLN A 167 14.66 -14.94 12.00
CA GLN A 167 14.13 -16.25 11.64
C GLN A 167 12.94 -16.71 12.52
N VAL A 168 12.86 -16.26 13.76
CA VAL A 168 11.73 -16.56 14.66
C VAL A 168 10.53 -15.64 14.39
N ALA A 169 10.77 -14.37 14.06
CA ALA A 169 9.72 -13.41 13.75
C ALA A 169 8.91 -13.82 12.51
N SER A 170 9.58 -14.33 11.46
CA SER A 170 8.90 -14.84 10.27
C SER A 170 7.97 -16.01 10.57
N LEU A 171 8.36 -16.92 11.49
CA LEU A 171 7.53 -18.04 11.92
C LEU A 171 6.28 -17.56 12.65
N ILE A 172 6.43 -16.61 13.58
CA ILE A 172 5.32 -16.08 14.38
C ILE A 172 4.30 -15.38 13.48
N VAL A 173 4.77 -14.52 12.57
CA VAL A 173 3.90 -13.81 11.61
C VAL A 173 3.20 -14.80 10.67
N ALA A 174 3.91 -15.79 10.15
CA ALA A 174 3.31 -16.81 9.28
C ALA A 174 2.28 -17.68 10.03
N ALA A 175 2.57 -18.08 11.27
CA ALA A 175 1.66 -18.86 12.10
C ALA A 175 0.38 -18.08 12.42
N TRP A 176 0.50 -16.81 12.80
CA TRP A 176 -0.65 -15.94 13.06
C TRP A 176 -1.54 -15.81 11.81
N ASN A 177 -0.96 -15.52 10.64
CA ASN A 177 -1.73 -15.39 9.41
C ASN A 177 -2.31 -16.73 8.93
N LEU A 178 -1.68 -17.85 9.24
CA LEU A 178 -2.23 -19.18 8.97
C LEU A 178 -3.46 -19.46 9.82
N LEU A 179 -3.46 -19.06 11.10
CA LEU A 179 -4.63 -19.13 11.98
C LEU A 179 -5.76 -18.25 11.47
N LEU A 180 -5.45 -17.02 11.04
CA LEU A 180 -6.44 -16.12 10.43
C LEU A 180 -7.02 -16.71 9.14
N LEU A 181 -6.17 -17.30 8.29
CA LEU A 181 -6.59 -17.96 7.05
C LEU A 181 -7.50 -19.16 7.33
N LEU A 182 -7.14 -20.00 8.31
CA LEU A 182 -7.96 -21.12 8.75
C LEU A 182 -9.33 -20.63 9.26
N GLY A 183 -9.34 -19.59 10.10
CA GLY A 183 -10.57 -18.95 10.58
C GLY A 183 -11.44 -18.44 9.43
N TRP A 184 -10.83 -17.82 8.41
CA TRP A 184 -11.54 -17.34 7.22
C TRP A 184 -12.12 -18.49 6.39
N GLU A 185 -11.37 -19.57 6.17
CA GLU A 185 -11.86 -20.74 5.43
C GLU A 185 -13.00 -21.45 6.17
N LEU A 186 -12.92 -21.55 7.51
CA LEU A 186 -14.01 -22.06 8.34
C LEU A 186 -15.26 -21.17 8.26
N ALA A 187 -15.08 -19.84 8.33
CA ALA A 187 -16.15 -18.87 8.15
C ALA A 187 -16.77 -18.92 6.73
N ALA A 188 -15.93 -19.13 5.71
CA ALA A 188 -16.39 -19.32 4.33
C ALA A 188 -17.26 -20.57 4.19
N ARG A 189 -16.88 -21.69 4.83
CA ARG A 189 -17.66 -22.93 4.85
C ARG A 189 -18.96 -22.79 5.64
N ARG A 190 -18.91 -22.21 6.85
CA ARG A 190 -20.04 -22.19 7.79
C ARG A 190 -21.05 -21.07 7.51
N TRP A 191 -20.57 -19.91 7.07
CA TRP A 191 -21.36 -18.69 6.90
C TRP A 191 -21.38 -18.15 5.48
N ARG A 192 -20.82 -18.90 4.51
CA ARG A 192 -20.70 -18.50 3.09
C ARG A 192 -20.04 -17.13 2.93
N ALA A 193 -19.04 -16.84 3.76
CA ALA A 193 -18.25 -15.62 3.65
C ALA A 193 -17.57 -15.57 2.28
N SER A 194 -17.45 -14.37 1.70
CA SER A 194 -16.78 -14.18 0.41
C SER A 194 -15.28 -14.51 0.55
N THR A 195 -14.75 -15.13 -0.49
CA THR A 195 -13.41 -15.72 -0.48
C THR A 195 -12.50 -15.18 -1.59
N LEU A 196 -12.90 -14.07 -2.21
CA LEU A 196 -12.22 -13.49 -3.37
C LEU A 196 -10.88 -12.83 -3.02
N VAL A 197 -10.86 -11.99 -1.98
CA VAL A 197 -9.69 -11.17 -1.62
C VAL A 197 -9.06 -11.62 -0.30
N GLY A 198 -9.88 -11.79 0.75
CA GLY A 198 -9.41 -12.12 2.10
C GLY A 198 -8.42 -13.28 2.17
N PRO A 199 -8.80 -14.51 1.73
CA PRO A 199 -7.91 -15.67 1.76
C PRO A 199 -6.62 -15.49 0.97
N ARG A 200 -6.65 -14.73 -0.14
CA ARG A 200 -5.47 -14.49 -0.99
C ARG A 200 -4.48 -13.54 -0.32
N VAL A 201 -4.98 -12.49 0.34
CA VAL A 201 -4.16 -11.56 1.12
C VAL A 201 -3.52 -12.29 2.30
N LEU A 202 -4.31 -13.07 3.06
CA LEU A 202 -3.79 -13.85 4.18
C LEU A 202 -2.79 -14.93 3.73
N ALA A 203 -3.04 -15.62 2.62
CA ALA A 203 -2.08 -16.57 2.05
C ALA A 203 -0.77 -15.88 1.64
N ALA A 204 -0.84 -14.68 1.04
CA ALA A 204 0.35 -13.90 0.73
C ALA A 204 1.14 -13.53 2.00
N LEU A 205 0.46 -13.15 3.09
CA LEU A 205 1.06 -12.85 4.39
C LEU A 205 1.61 -14.09 5.13
N VAL A 206 1.20 -15.30 4.76
CA VAL A 206 1.81 -16.55 5.23
C VAL A 206 3.05 -16.90 4.41
N ILE A 207 2.96 -16.78 3.08
CA ILE A 207 4.02 -17.22 2.16
C ILE A 207 5.19 -16.24 2.17
N SER A 208 4.93 -14.93 2.16
CA SER A 208 5.99 -13.93 1.98
C SER A 208 7.02 -13.92 3.11
N PRO A 209 6.68 -14.00 4.41
CA PRO A 209 7.69 -13.99 5.47
C PRO A 209 8.54 -15.26 5.45
N LEU A 210 7.96 -16.42 5.14
CA LEU A 210 8.67 -17.70 5.07
C LEU A 210 9.65 -17.75 3.90
N VAL A 211 9.21 -17.33 2.71
CA VAL A 211 10.08 -17.29 1.51
C VAL A 211 11.20 -16.27 1.69
N THR A 212 10.89 -15.07 2.18
CA THR A 212 11.88 -14.01 2.38
C THR A 212 12.94 -14.42 3.41
N ALA A 213 12.52 -15.03 4.53
CA ALA A 213 13.45 -15.55 5.54
C ALA A 213 14.37 -16.65 4.97
N LEU A 214 13.92 -17.48 4.04
CA LEU A 214 14.73 -18.52 3.41
C LEU A 214 15.67 -18.00 2.33
N VAL A 215 15.22 -17.03 1.53
CA VAL A 215 15.99 -16.49 0.40
C VAL A 215 17.08 -15.54 0.88
N PHE A 216 16.75 -14.64 1.81
CA PHE A 216 17.65 -13.55 2.23
C PHE A 216 18.18 -13.69 3.65
N GLY A 217 17.53 -14.53 4.48
CA GLY A 217 17.94 -14.73 5.88
C GLY A 217 19.42 -15.10 6.05
N PRO A 218 20.00 -16.03 5.25
CA PRO A 218 21.43 -16.35 5.34
C PRO A 218 22.35 -15.17 5.01
N MET A 219 22.02 -14.37 3.99
CA MET A 219 22.79 -13.19 3.59
C MET A 219 22.80 -12.13 4.71
N VAL A 220 21.64 -11.88 5.31
CA VAL A 220 21.50 -10.95 6.45
C VAL A 220 22.19 -11.49 7.69
N THR A 221 22.10 -12.80 7.96
CA THR A 221 22.70 -13.42 9.15
C THR A 221 24.24 -13.43 9.06
N VAL A 222 24.81 -13.66 7.88
CA VAL A 222 26.27 -13.58 7.66
C VAL A 222 26.79 -12.16 7.83
N LEU A 223 26.05 -11.16 7.35
CA LEU A 223 26.43 -9.75 7.47
C LEU A 223 26.37 -9.23 8.93
N VAL A 224 25.54 -9.84 9.78
CA VAL A 224 25.20 -9.28 11.11
C VAL A 224 25.69 -10.13 12.29
N ILE A 225 25.79 -11.47 12.19
CA ILE A 225 25.91 -12.36 13.37
C ILE A 225 27.02 -13.43 13.25
N GLY A 226 27.61 -13.64 12.07
CA GLY A 226 28.66 -14.65 11.90
C GLY A 226 28.17 -16.12 11.87
N ASP A 227 29.02 -17.00 11.34
CA ASP A 227 28.64 -18.32 10.77
C ASP A 227 28.09 -19.35 11.77
N ALA A 228 28.45 -19.25 13.07
CA ALA A 228 28.26 -20.35 14.03
C ALA A 228 26.81 -20.53 14.54
N MET A 229 26.00 -19.46 14.62
CA MET A 229 24.63 -19.52 15.17
C MET A 229 23.54 -19.70 14.09
N SER A 230 23.93 -19.73 12.81
CA SER A 230 23.05 -19.75 11.64
C SER A 230 22.46 -21.14 11.30
N ARG A 231 23.14 -22.23 11.71
CA ARG A 231 22.83 -23.60 11.23
C ARG A 231 21.60 -24.24 11.87
N GLY A 232 21.23 -23.83 13.10
CA GLY A 232 20.09 -24.40 13.84
C GLY A 232 18.74 -23.83 13.40
N LEU A 233 18.62 -22.51 13.29
CA LEU A 233 17.35 -21.82 13.04
C LEU A 233 16.88 -21.91 11.57
N GLY A 234 17.82 -22.04 10.61
CA GLY A 234 17.50 -22.22 9.19
C GLY A 234 16.78 -23.55 8.90
N SER A 235 16.95 -24.55 9.77
CA SER A 235 16.29 -25.85 9.66
C SER A 235 14.79 -25.79 10.03
N ILE A 236 14.41 -24.96 11.00
CA ILE A 236 13.02 -24.84 11.46
C ILE A 236 12.18 -24.06 10.42
N ASN A 237 12.71 -22.96 9.89
CA ASN A 237 12.03 -22.20 8.84
C ASN A 237 11.82 -23.01 7.55
N SER A 238 12.79 -23.85 7.18
CA SER A 238 12.67 -24.72 6.01
C SER A 238 11.61 -25.80 6.22
N LEU A 239 11.56 -26.44 7.40
CA LEU A 239 10.49 -27.37 7.76
C LEU A 239 9.11 -26.71 7.77
N ALA A 240 8.99 -25.52 8.36
CA ALA A 240 7.75 -24.76 8.39
C ALA A 240 7.28 -24.38 6.97
N TRP A 241 8.20 -23.90 6.13
CA TRP A 241 7.90 -23.59 4.73
C TRP A 241 7.45 -24.83 3.94
N ILE A 242 8.12 -25.98 4.10
CA ILE A 242 7.71 -27.24 3.47
C ILE A 242 6.30 -27.64 3.93
N ALA A 243 6.06 -27.64 5.23
CA ALA A 243 4.77 -28.01 5.81
C ALA A 243 3.63 -27.10 5.31
N VAL A 244 3.85 -25.78 5.30
CA VAL A 244 2.87 -24.79 4.82
C VAL A 244 2.66 -24.93 3.31
N THR A 245 3.72 -25.10 2.53
CA THR A 245 3.62 -25.20 1.07
C THR A 245 2.88 -26.47 0.65
N LEU A 246 3.20 -27.61 1.26
CA LEU A 246 2.50 -28.87 1.01
C LEU A 246 1.07 -28.86 1.56
N GLY A 247 0.85 -28.32 2.76
CA GLY A 247 -0.47 -28.26 3.40
C GLY A 247 -1.44 -27.36 2.64
N LEU A 248 -1.05 -26.12 2.35
CA LEU A 248 -1.84 -25.19 1.54
C LEU A 248 -1.96 -25.69 0.10
N GLY A 249 -0.89 -26.22 -0.48
CA GLY A 249 -0.91 -26.82 -1.83
C GLY A 249 -1.94 -27.94 -1.94
N PHE A 250 -1.95 -28.89 -1.00
CA PHE A 250 -2.91 -29.98 -0.95
C PHE A 250 -4.35 -29.48 -0.76
N TYR A 251 -4.56 -28.57 0.20
CA TYR A 251 -5.87 -27.99 0.49
C TYR A 251 -6.45 -27.24 -0.72
N TYR A 252 -5.65 -26.39 -1.37
CA TYR A 252 -6.09 -25.60 -2.52
C TYR A 252 -6.11 -26.40 -3.84
N GLN A 253 -5.52 -27.59 -3.89
CA GLN A 253 -5.65 -28.47 -5.05
C GLN A 253 -6.88 -29.39 -4.95
N ARG A 254 -7.12 -29.98 -3.77
CA ARG A 254 -8.18 -30.99 -3.57
C ARG A 254 -9.42 -30.46 -2.85
N GLY A 255 -9.27 -29.58 -1.88
CA GLY A 255 -10.37 -29.07 -1.06
C GLY A 255 -11.12 -27.92 -1.75
N ARG A 256 -10.45 -26.80 -1.95
CA ARG A 256 -11.03 -25.61 -2.62
C ARG A 256 -10.05 -25.07 -3.64
N ARG A 257 -10.38 -25.14 -4.93
CA ARG A 257 -9.48 -24.70 -6.00
C ARG A 257 -9.34 -23.18 -6.05
N ASP A 258 -8.16 -22.66 -5.67
CA ASP A 258 -7.74 -21.28 -5.93
C ASP A 258 -6.36 -21.25 -6.60
N LEU A 259 -6.36 -21.01 -7.91
CA LEU A 259 -5.16 -21.02 -8.75
C LEU A 259 -4.21 -19.86 -8.45
N VAL A 260 -4.69 -18.77 -7.86
CA VAL A 260 -3.84 -17.62 -7.49
C VAL A 260 -2.96 -17.97 -6.31
N ILE A 261 -3.52 -18.67 -5.30
CA ILE A 261 -2.75 -19.12 -4.14
C ILE A 261 -1.74 -20.19 -4.55
N LEU A 262 -2.13 -21.13 -5.44
CA LEU A 262 -1.19 -22.11 -5.99
C LEU A 262 -0.06 -21.45 -6.79
N ALA A 263 -0.36 -20.38 -7.55
CA ALA A 263 0.66 -19.59 -8.25
C ALA A 263 1.63 -18.91 -7.28
N MET A 264 1.14 -18.34 -6.16
CA MET A 264 1.98 -17.76 -5.11
C MET A 264 2.89 -18.82 -4.46
N LEU A 265 2.37 -20.01 -4.18
CA LEU A 265 3.16 -21.11 -3.62
C LEU A 265 4.27 -21.56 -4.58
N VAL A 266 3.96 -21.74 -5.86
CA VAL A 266 4.96 -22.14 -6.85
C VAL A 266 6.00 -21.05 -7.09
N ALA A 267 5.60 -19.76 -7.10
CA ALA A 267 6.56 -18.66 -7.13
C ALA A 267 7.52 -18.71 -5.92
N GLY A 268 7.00 -19.03 -4.73
CA GLY A 268 7.82 -19.27 -3.53
C GLY A 268 8.80 -20.44 -3.70
N VAL A 269 8.37 -21.56 -4.30
CA VAL A 269 9.23 -22.71 -4.61
C VAL A 269 10.35 -22.32 -5.58
N ILE A 270 10.04 -21.56 -6.63
CA ILE A 270 11.03 -21.07 -7.61
C ILE A 270 12.10 -20.22 -6.90
N CYS A 271 11.70 -19.28 -6.05
CA CYS A 271 12.65 -18.43 -5.32
C CYS A 271 13.56 -19.24 -4.38
N VAL A 272 13.00 -20.21 -3.65
CA VAL A 272 13.76 -21.07 -2.73
C VAL A 272 14.69 -22.01 -3.51
N SER A 273 14.22 -22.58 -4.62
CA SER A 273 15.01 -23.43 -5.53
C SER A 273 16.22 -22.67 -6.08
N LEU A 274 15.99 -21.45 -6.60
CA LEU A 274 17.05 -20.59 -7.13
C LEU A 274 18.12 -20.30 -6.08
N ARG A 275 17.73 -20.05 -4.83
CA ARG A 275 18.67 -19.84 -3.72
C ARG A 275 19.47 -21.11 -3.39
N ILE A 276 18.80 -22.27 -3.25
CA ILE A 276 19.47 -23.53 -2.87
C ILE A 276 20.44 -23.98 -3.97
N VAL A 277 19.98 -24.01 -5.22
CA VAL A 277 20.82 -24.40 -6.36
C VAL A 277 21.90 -23.36 -6.61
N GLY A 278 21.60 -22.07 -6.41
CA GLY A 278 22.58 -20.99 -6.50
C GLY A 278 23.73 -21.15 -5.51
N GLU A 279 23.42 -21.38 -4.24
CA GLU A 279 24.45 -21.66 -3.23
C GLU A 279 25.25 -22.92 -3.54
N TRP A 280 24.59 -24.00 -3.98
CA TRP A 280 25.28 -25.23 -4.36
C TRP A 280 26.23 -25.02 -5.53
N LEU A 281 25.79 -24.31 -6.57
CA LEU A 281 26.58 -24.05 -7.76
C LEU A 281 27.77 -23.13 -7.49
N LEU A 282 27.56 -22.07 -6.70
CA LEU A 282 28.63 -21.16 -6.27
C LEU A 282 29.68 -21.84 -5.37
N ARG A 283 29.33 -22.93 -4.68
CA ARG A 283 30.29 -23.77 -3.94
C ARG A 283 31.10 -24.68 -4.84
N LEU A 284 30.53 -25.15 -5.95
CA LEU A 284 31.23 -26.00 -6.92
C LEU A 284 32.19 -25.19 -7.80
N GLU A 285 31.69 -24.11 -8.37
CA GLU A 285 32.47 -23.18 -9.19
C GLU A 285 32.18 -21.75 -8.74
N PRO A 286 33.01 -21.17 -7.86
CA PRO A 286 32.85 -19.79 -7.44
C PRO A 286 33.16 -18.87 -8.63
N GLY A 287 32.11 -18.32 -9.23
CA GLY A 287 32.27 -17.42 -10.36
C GLY A 287 30.99 -17.21 -11.15
N VAL A 288 31.11 -16.39 -12.18
CA VAL A 288 29.94 -15.91 -12.93
C VAL A 288 29.31 -16.95 -13.85
N TRP A 289 30.02 -18.04 -14.13
CA TRP A 289 29.51 -19.20 -14.86
C TRP A 289 28.29 -19.84 -14.19
N ALA A 290 28.11 -19.66 -12.88
CA ALA A 290 26.91 -20.09 -12.16
C ALA A 290 25.62 -19.40 -12.64
N ALA A 291 25.70 -18.21 -13.23
CA ALA A 291 24.52 -17.44 -13.63
C ALA A 291 23.74 -18.09 -14.79
N LEU A 292 24.42 -18.75 -15.74
CA LEU A 292 23.74 -19.38 -16.90
C LEU A 292 22.90 -20.60 -16.52
N PRO A 293 23.41 -21.59 -15.76
CA PRO A 293 22.59 -22.70 -15.28
C PRO A 293 21.43 -22.23 -14.39
N LEU A 294 21.63 -21.18 -13.58
CA LEU A 294 20.55 -20.60 -12.76
C LEU A 294 19.47 -19.94 -13.61
N ALA A 295 19.84 -19.22 -14.67
CA ALA A 295 18.89 -18.66 -15.62
C ALA A 295 18.10 -19.77 -16.34
N ALA A 296 18.77 -20.85 -16.75
CA ALA A 296 18.15 -22.00 -17.37
C ALA A 296 17.18 -22.73 -16.42
N LEU A 297 17.58 -22.93 -15.16
CA LEU A 297 16.72 -23.50 -14.11
C LEU A 297 15.47 -22.66 -13.92
N LEU A 298 15.63 -21.35 -13.72
CA LEU A 298 14.55 -20.41 -13.51
C LEU A 298 13.52 -20.43 -14.65
N MET A 299 13.99 -20.45 -15.91
CA MET A 299 13.13 -20.55 -17.09
C MET A 299 12.43 -21.91 -17.18
N ALA A 300 13.13 -23.01 -16.88
CA ALA A 300 12.56 -24.34 -16.89
C ALA A 300 11.46 -24.49 -15.83
N GLU A 301 11.72 -24.04 -14.61
CA GLU A 301 10.74 -24.05 -13.51
C GLU A 301 9.54 -23.14 -13.80
N GLY A 302 9.77 -21.92 -14.32
CA GLY A 302 8.70 -21.00 -14.72
C GLY A 302 7.79 -21.59 -15.79
N VAL A 303 8.36 -22.25 -16.80
CA VAL A 303 7.59 -22.95 -17.86
C VAL A 303 6.84 -24.16 -17.33
N TRP A 304 7.48 -24.96 -16.46
CA TRP A 304 6.85 -26.10 -15.83
C TRP A 304 5.66 -25.68 -14.96
N ALA A 305 5.85 -24.67 -14.11
CA ALA A 305 4.82 -24.04 -13.28
C ALA A 305 3.65 -23.55 -14.12
N ALA A 306 3.94 -22.82 -15.21
CA ALA A 306 2.95 -22.33 -16.14
C ALA A 306 2.15 -23.44 -16.83
N ARG A 307 2.79 -24.57 -17.17
CA ARG A 307 2.12 -25.74 -17.75
C ARG A 307 1.24 -26.43 -16.72
N TRP A 308 1.74 -26.65 -15.51
CA TRP A 308 1.01 -27.29 -14.42
C TRP A 308 -0.25 -26.51 -14.04
N LEU A 309 -0.12 -25.20 -13.82
CA LEU A 309 -1.24 -24.32 -13.49
C LEU A 309 -2.30 -24.24 -14.60
N ARG A 310 -1.87 -24.27 -15.88
CA ARG A 310 -2.79 -24.34 -17.03
C ARG A 310 -3.55 -25.66 -17.07
N GLY A 311 -2.88 -26.78 -16.81
CA GLY A 311 -3.53 -28.09 -16.69
C GLY A 311 -4.60 -28.10 -15.60
N LEU A 312 -4.31 -27.54 -14.42
CA LEU A 312 -5.28 -27.42 -13.33
C LEU A 312 -6.45 -26.48 -13.68
N ALA A 313 -6.19 -25.39 -14.39
CA ALA A 313 -7.22 -24.47 -14.84
C ALA A 313 -8.22 -25.15 -15.78
N GLN A 314 -7.73 -25.96 -16.73
CA GLN A 314 -8.55 -26.69 -17.70
C GLN A 314 -9.40 -27.80 -17.05
N GLN A 315 -8.94 -28.37 -15.94
CA GLN A 315 -9.66 -29.41 -15.18
C GLN A 315 -10.76 -28.85 -14.25
N THR A 316 -10.97 -27.53 -14.23
CA THR A 316 -11.96 -26.89 -13.38
C THR A 316 -13.27 -26.70 -14.15
N PRO A 317 -14.38 -27.39 -13.77
CA PRO A 317 -15.65 -27.24 -14.46
C PRO A 317 -16.15 -25.79 -14.38
N ALA A 318 -16.65 -25.26 -15.51
CA ALA A 318 -17.18 -23.89 -15.60
C ALA A 318 -18.29 -23.58 -14.57
N ALA A 319 -19.00 -24.62 -14.10
CA ALA A 319 -20.08 -24.53 -13.11
C ALA A 319 -19.61 -24.34 -11.65
N ALA A 320 -18.33 -24.57 -11.32
CA ALA A 320 -17.81 -24.44 -9.96
C ALA A 320 -17.46 -22.98 -9.57
N VAL A 321 -17.47 -22.06 -10.53
CA VAL A 321 -17.35 -20.62 -10.30
C VAL A 321 -18.76 -20.09 -9.97
N SER A 322 -19.23 -20.45 -8.78
CA SER A 322 -20.54 -20.08 -8.28
C SER A 322 -20.76 -18.57 -8.30
N ALA A 323 -21.99 -18.20 -8.67
CA ALA A 323 -22.51 -16.85 -8.81
C ALA A 323 -21.98 -15.88 -7.73
N PRO A 324 -21.65 -14.62 -8.10
CA PRO A 324 -21.17 -13.64 -7.13
C PRO A 324 -22.20 -13.48 -6.01
N ALA A 325 -21.82 -13.87 -4.80
CA ALA A 325 -22.63 -13.73 -3.58
C ALA A 325 -22.96 -12.25 -3.24
N ASP A 326 -22.43 -11.30 -4.01
CA ASP A 326 -22.55 -9.84 -3.85
C ASP A 326 -23.28 -9.15 -5.02
N ALA A 327 -24.05 -9.88 -5.83
CA ALA A 327 -25.04 -9.25 -6.70
C ALA A 327 -26.12 -8.60 -5.81
N GLU A 328 -26.03 -7.28 -5.61
CA GLU A 328 -27.06 -6.52 -4.90
C GLU A 328 -28.41 -6.70 -5.60
N PRO A 329 -29.51 -6.93 -4.87
CA PRO A 329 -30.84 -6.75 -5.44
C PRO A 329 -31.06 -5.27 -5.79
N ALA A 330 -31.76 -5.04 -6.90
CA ALA A 330 -31.91 -3.79 -7.66
C ALA A 330 -32.50 -2.57 -6.91
N ALA A 331 -32.71 -2.63 -5.60
CA ALA A 331 -33.38 -1.58 -4.84
C ALA A 331 -32.37 -0.69 -4.09
N ALA A 332 -32.00 0.43 -4.73
CA ALA A 332 -31.31 1.63 -4.21
C ALA A 332 -29.86 1.85 -4.67
N SER A 333 -29.65 2.01 -5.98
CA SER A 333 -28.52 2.81 -6.48
C SER A 333 -28.97 4.27 -6.66
N ALA A 334 -28.30 5.19 -5.93
CA ALA A 334 -28.42 6.65 -6.03
C ALA A 334 -29.83 7.21 -6.32
N GLY A 335 -30.87 6.65 -5.69
CA GLY A 335 -32.24 7.17 -5.74
C GLY A 335 -33.04 6.91 -7.02
N ASN A 336 -32.46 6.38 -8.10
CA ASN A 336 -33.22 6.03 -9.30
C ASN A 336 -33.50 4.52 -9.31
N ALA A 337 -34.77 4.14 -9.16
CA ALA A 337 -35.20 2.76 -9.43
C ALA A 337 -34.91 2.46 -10.91
N VAL A 338 -34.37 1.28 -11.18
CA VAL A 338 -34.29 0.70 -12.53
C VAL A 338 -34.94 -0.65 -12.38
N ASP A 339 -36.04 -0.87 -13.10
CA ASP A 339 -36.65 -2.18 -13.14
C ASP A 339 -35.64 -3.16 -13.76
N PRO A 340 -35.39 -4.32 -13.12
CA PRO A 340 -34.60 -5.37 -13.76
C PRO A 340 -35.31 -5.77 -15.06
N ALA A 341 -34.53 -6.00 -16.13
CA ALA A 341 -35.09 -6.40 -17.42
C ALA A 341 -35.94 -7.68 -17.27
N GLU A 342 -37.09 -7.74 -17.95
CA GLU A 342 -37.93 -8.93 -18.04
C GLU A 342 -37.14 -10.06 -18.76
N SER A 343 -37.30 -11.30 -18.30
CA SER A 343 -36.50 -12.45 -18.72
C SER A 343 -36.71 -12.86 -20.19
N ASP A 344 -37.72 -12.32 -20.87
CA ASP A 344 -38.27 -12.88 -22.10
C ASP A 344 -38.10 -11.97 -23.35
N GLU A 345 -37.40 -10.83 -23.24
CA GLU A 345 -37.10 -9.99 -24.42
C GLU A 345 -35.90 -10.54 -25.23
N PRO A 346 -35.99 -10.56 -26.59
CA PRO A 346 -34.94 -11.11 -27.44
C PRO A 346 -33.65 -10.29 -27.31
N VAL A 347 -32.60 -10.97 -26.87
CA VAL A 347 -31.24 -10.43 -26.71
C VAL A 347 -30.68 -10.06 -28.09
N ALA A 348 -30.63 -8.76 -28.40
CA ALA A 348 -29.85 -8.28 -29.54
C ALA A 348 -28.35 -8.52 -29.27
N GLN A 349 -27.73 -9.42 -30.02
CA GLN A 349 -26.29 -9.68 -29.98
C GLN A 349 -25.52 -8.46 -30.51
N VAL A 350 -24.99 -7.62 -29.62
CA VAL A 350 -24.16 -6.44 -29.96
C VAL A 350 -22.67 -6.69 -29.73
N ALA A 351 -22.22 -7.93 -29.51
CA ALA A 351 -20.80 -8.26 -29.45
C ALA A 351 -20.46 -9.47 -30.33
N PRO A 352 -19.32 -9.45 -31.06
CA PRO A 352 -18.88 -10.61 -31.83
C PRO A 352 -18.64 -11.80 -30.89
N PRO A 353 -18.76 -13.04 -31.42
CA PRO A 353 -18.68 -14.26 -30.62
C PRO A 353 -17.40 -14.29 -29.79
N ALA A 354 -17.52 -14.77 -28.54
CA ALA A 354 -16.40 -14.98 -27.64
C ALA A 354 -15.31 -15.81 -28.33
N VAL A 355 -14.19 -15.16 -28.67
CA VAL A 355 -13.02 -15.85 -29.21
C VAL A 355 -12.53 -16.83 -28.14
N PRO A 356 -12.28 -18.12 -28.47
CA PRO A 356 -11.81 -19.11 -27.52
C PRO A 356 -10.52 -18.65 -26.81
N HIS A 357 -10.47 -18.85 -25.50
CA HIS A 357 -9.32 -18.54 -24.64
C HIS A 357 -8.03 -19.18 -25.17
N THR A 358 -7.22 -18.41 -25.88
CA THR A 358 -5.86 -18.78 -26.29
C THR A 358 -4.78 -18.15 -25.42
N GLU A 359 -5.14 -17.17 -24.58
CA GLU A 359 -4.18 -16.47 -23.73
C GLU A 359 -4.03 -17.12 -22.35
N PRO A 360 -2.79 -17.29 -21.86
CA PRO A 360 -2.55 -17.81 -20.52
C PRO A 360 -3.13 -16.86 -19.46
N PRO A 361 -3.66 -17.38 -18.34
CA PRO A 361 -4.16 -16.55 -17.24
C PRO A 361 -3.11 -15.56 -16.72
N TRP A 362 -3.55 -14.41 -16.19
CA TRP A 362 -2.65 -13.32 -15.73
C TRP A 362 -1.57 -13.79 -14.75
N TYR A 363 -1.88 -14.68 -13.81
CA TYR A 363 -0.91 -15.18 -12.83
C TYR A 363 0.16 -16.08 -13.49
N VAL A 364 -0.19 -16.77 -14.58
CA VAL A 364 0.79 -17.53 -15.39
C VAL A 364 1.70 -16.57 -16.15
N GLN A 365 1.13 -15.49 -16.69
CA GLN A 365 1.91 -14.44 -17.35
C GLN A 365 2.86 -13.75 -16.36
N CYS A 366 2.43 -13.50 -15.12
CA CYS A 366 3.30 -12.95 -14.08
C CYS A 366 4.48 -13.88 -13.76
N ILE A 367 4.24 -15.19 -13.59
CA ILE A 367 5.33 -16.15 -13.34
C ILE A 367 6.32 -16.17 -14.51
N LEU A 368 5.80 -16.28 -15.75
CA LEU A 368 6.63 -16.31 -16.96
C LEU A 368 7.35 -14.97 -17.22
N GLY A 369 6.74 -13.85 -16.88
CA GLY A 369 7.34 -12.52 -17.00
C GLY A 369 8.44 -12.30 -15.96
N LEU A 370 8.19 -12.69 -14.70
CA LEU A 370 9.17 -12.61 -13.63
C LEU A 370 10.37 -13.52 -13.90
N SER A 371 10.13 -14.75 -14.39
CA SER A 371 11.22 -15.66 -14.77
C SER A 371 12.06 -15.09 -15.91
N ALA A 372 11.44 -14.51 -16.95
CA ALA A 372 12.15 -13.89 -18.06
C ALA A 372 12.98 -12.68 -17.61
N TRP A 373 12.43 -11.82 -16.74
CA TRP A 373 13.12 -10.63 -16.24
C TRP A 373 14.32 -11.01 -15.37
N LEU A 374 14.15 -11.91 -14.41
CA LEU A 374 15.24 -12.34 -13.53
C LEU A 374 16.29 -13.19 -14.29
N ALA A 375 15.89 -13.98 -15.28
CA ALA A 375 16.82 -14.66 -16.20
C ALA A 375 17.63 -13.65 -17.05
N THR A 376 17.01 -12.53 -17.44
CA THR A 376 17.72 -11.43 -18.12
C THR A 376 18.79 -10.83 -17.21
N LEU A 377 18.49 -10.60 -15.93
CA LEU A 377 19.47 -10.09 -14.97
C LEU A 377 20.64 -11.06 -14.78
N LEU A 378 20.38 -12.36 -14.69
CA LEU A 378 21.42 -13.39 -14.61
C LEU A 378 22.27 -13.43 -15.88
N LEU A 379 21.65 -13.32 -17.06
CA LEU A 379 22.36 -13.26 -18.34
C LEU A 379 23.23 -11.99 -18.45
N LEU A 380 22.73 -10.85 -18.00
CA LEU A 380 23.49 -9.59 -17.96
C LEU A 380 24.66 -9.67 -16.98
N ALA A 381 24.44 -10.22 -15.78
CA ALA A 381 25.51 -10.47 -14.82
C ALA A 381 26.58 -11.40 -15.44
N PHE A 382 26.16 -12.45 -16.15
CA PHE A 382 27.08 -13.31 -16.86
C PHE A 382 27.93 -12.53 -17.87
N VAL A 383 27.29 -11.77 -18.76
CA VAL A 383 28.01 -11.00 -19.80
C VAL A 383 28.95 -9.96 -19.17
N ALA A 384 28.50 -9.23 -18.15
CA ALA A 384 29.26 -8.17 -17.51
C ALA A 384 30.53 -8.66 -16.80
N PHE A 385 30.48 -9.84 -16.17
CA PHE A 385 31.58 -10.34 -15.34
C PHE A 385 32.36 -11.52 -15.96
N SER A 386 31.90 -12.09 -17.08
CA SER A 386 32.60 -13.19 -17.75
C SER A 386 33.90 -12.78 -18.43
N GLY A 387 34.12 -11.47 -18.62
CA GLY A 387 35.26 -10.96 -19.39
C GLY A 387 35.14 -11.19 -20.90
N ILE A 388 33.97 -11.63 -21.39
CA ILE A 388 33.71 -11.84 -22.83
C ILE A 388 33.52 -10.49 -23.53
N VAL A 389 32.88 -9.54 -22.85
CA VAL A 389 32.61 -8.19 -23.35
C VAL A 389 33.36 -7.19 -22.47
N ASN A 390 34.54 -6.76 -22.94
CA ASN A 390 35.42 -5.85 -22.21
C ASN A 390 35.45 -4.43 -22.78
N SER A 391 34.70 -4.17 -23.85
CA SER A 391 34.60 -2.86 -24.48
C SER A 391 33.14 -2.48 -24.72
N GLU A 392 32.87 -1.17 -24.73
CA GLU A 392 31.56 -0.60 -25.00
C GLU A 392 31.09 -0.94 -26.43
N GLU A 393 31.99 -0.89 -27.41
CA GLU A 393 31.73 -1.34 -28.78
C GLU A 393 31.37 -2.83 -28.83
N GLY A 394 32.08 -3.66 -28.04
CA GLY A 394 31.79 -5.07 -27.89
C GLY A 394 30.40 -5.32 -27.30
N ALA A 395 29.98 -4.50 -26.34
CA ALA A 395 28.64 -4.57 -25.74
C ALA A 395 27.55 -4.21 -26.76
N LEU A 396 27.78 -3.20 -27.60
CA LEU A 396 26.87 -2.82 -28.67
C LEU A 396 26.69 -3.96 -29.69
N VAL A 397 27.80 -4.55 -30.15
CA VAL A 397 27.76 -5.68 -31.10
C VAL A 397 27.10 -6.91 -30.48
N ALA A 398 27.51 -7.30 -29.27
CA ALA A 398 26.90 -8.42 -28.55
C ALA A 398 25.41 -8.20 -28.32
N GLY A 399 25.02 -6.97 -27.99
CA GLY A 399 23.62 -6.60 -27.79
C GLY A 399 22.79 -6.71 -29.07
N LEU A 400 23.30 -6.24 -30.22
CA LEU A 400 22.63 -6.41 -31.52
C LEU A 400 22.47 -7.88 -31.89
N VAL A 401 23.51 -8.70 -31.68
CA VAL A 401 23.47 -10.15 -31.94
C VAL A 401 22.43 -10.83 -31.06
N LEU A 402 22.40 -10.53 -29.75
CA LEU A 402 21.43 -11.10 -28.82
C LEU A 402 19.99 -10.67 -29.14
N CYS A 403 19.77 -9.40 -29.53
CA CYS A 403 18.48 -8.93 -30.02
C CYS A 403 18.01 -9.69 -31.25
N ALA A 404 18.87 -9.78 -32.28
CA ALA A 404 18.53 -10.46 -33.53
C ALA A 404 18.26 -11.96 -33.31
N ALA A 405 19.13 -12.63 -32.55
CA ALA A 405 18.98 -14.05 -32.21
C ALA A 405 17.71 -14.30 -31.39
N GLY A 406 17.45 -13.48 -30.36
CA GLY A 406 16.25 -13.62 -29.54
C GLY A 406 14.95 -13.42 -30.32
N VAL A 407 14.89 -12.41 -31.19
CA VAL A 407 13.73 -12.19 -32.08
C VAL A 407 13.57 -13.33 -33.11
N ALA A 408 14.67 -13.85 -33.66
CA ALA A 408 14.64 -14.98 -34.59
C ALA A 408 14.07 -16.24 -33.92
N VAL A 409 14.51 -16.55 -32.69
CA VAL A 409 13.97 -17.66 -31.89
C VAL A 409 12.47 -17.46 -31.63
N LEU A 410 12.04 -16.25 -31.29
CA LEU A 410 10.63 -15.96 -31.02
C LEU A 410 9.74 -16.03 -32.26
N ARG A 411 10.30 -15.84 -33.46
CA ARG A 411 9.59 -15.98 -34.73
C ARG A 411 9.53 -17.41 -35.25
N SER A 412 10.34 -18.30 -34.69
CA SER A 412 10.28 -19.73 -34.97
C SER A 412 9.19 -20.43 -34.15
N ASP A 413 8.79 -21.64 -34.55
CA ASP A 413 7.86 -22.50 -33.81
C ASP A 413 8.51 -23.17 -32.58
N ALA A 414 9.33 -22.40 -31.87
CA ALA A 414 10.09 -22.85 -30.71
C ALA A 414 9.17 -23.17 -29.52
N GLY A 415 9.53 -24.21 -28.78
CA GLY A 415 8.83 -24.60 -27.56
C GLY A 415 8.84 -23.50 -26.47
N PRO A 416 7.98 -23.58 -25.43
CA PRO A 416 7.83 -22.54 -24.42
C PRO A 416 9.13 -22.15 -23.68
N PHE A 417 10.04 -23.11 -23.48
CA PHE A 417 11.36 -22.86 -22.90
C PHE A 417 12.22 -21.96 -23.78
N TRP A 418 12.38 -22.32 -25.06
CA TRP A 418 13.14 -21.52 -26.02
C TRP A 418 12.56 -20.13 -26.24
N ARG A 419 11.23 -19.97 -26.11
CA ARG A 419 10.61 -18.64 -26.13
C ARG A 419 10.99 -17.77 -24.93
N GLN A 420 11.15 -18.36 -23.75
CA GLN A 420 11.68 -17.65 -22.57
C GLN A 420 13.15 -17.25 -22.79
N CYS A 421 13.98 -18.16 -23.32
CA CYS A 421 15.36 -17.85 -23.70
C CYS A 421 15.43 -16.70 -24.72
N GLY A 422 14.63 -16.77 -25.78
CA GLY A 422 14.57 -15.73 -26.81
C GLY A 422 14.12 -14.38 -26.26
N THR A 423 13.19 -14.37 -25.31
CA THR A 423 12.76 -13.15 -24.62
C THR A 423 13.87 -12.55 -23.77
N ALA A 424 14.54 -13.37 -22.95
CA ALA A 424 15.64 -12.93 -22.10
C ALA A 424 16.83 -12.43 -22.92
N MET A 425 17.22 -13.16 -23.98
CA MET A 425 18.28 -12.74 -24.91
C MET A 425 17.93 -11.41 -25.60
N ALA A 426 16.71 -11.30 -26.15
CA ALA A 426 16.32 -10.08 -26.86
C ALA A 426 16.27 -8.86 -25.94
N PHE A 427 15.85 -9.02 -24.69
CA PHE A 427 15.82 -7.93 -23.73
C PHE A 427 17.20 -7.60 -23.15
N ALA A 428 18.02 -8.62 -22.82
CA ALA A 428 19.41 -8.43 -22.43
C ALA A 428 20.19 -7.69 -23.53
N GLY A 429 19.95 -8.05 -24.79
CA GLY A 429 20.55 -7.37 -25.93
C GLY A 429 20.21 -5.89 -26.00
N GLN A 430 18.95 -5.52 -25.74
CA GLN A 430 18.54 -4.12 -25.70
C GLN A 430 19.27 -3.34 -24.58
N ILE A 431 19.44 -3.96 -23.41
CA ILE A 431 20.15 -3.35 -22.27
C ILE A 431 21.65 -3.20 -22.57
N LEU A 432 22.28 -4.19 -23.21
CA LEU A 432 23.69 -4.11 -23.61
C LEU A 432 23.93 -3.03 -24.66
N ILE A 433 22.99 -2.82 -25.59
CA ILE A 433 23.07 -1.71 -26.55
C ILE A 433 22.98 -0.36 -25.81
N ILE A 434 22.08 -0.22 -24.84
CA ILE A 434 22.00 0.99 -24.00
C ILE A 434 23.34 1.25 -23.31
N TYR A 435 23.94 0.22 -22.72
CA TYR A 435 25.24 0.33 -22.06
C TYR A 435 26.35 0.75 -23.02
N GLY A 436 26.46 0.09 -24.19
CA GLY A 436 27.49 0.37 -25.19
C GLY A 436 27.41 1.77 -25.82
N MET A 437 26.28 2.46 -25.68
CA MET A 437 26.08 3.82 -26.17
C MET A 437 26.33 4.93 -25.13
N SER A 438 26.50 4.56 -23.85
CA SER A 438 26.48 5.50 -22.73
C SER A 438 27.61 6.54 -22.77
N SER A 439 28.77 6.21 -23.32
CA SER A 439 29.95 7.08 -23.39
C SER A 439 30.09 7.87 -24.70
N SER A 440 29.54 7.33 -25.80
CA SER A 440 29.93 7.70 -27.17
C SER A 440 28.92 8.61 -27.87
N THR A 441 27.79 8.90 -27.22
CA THR A 441 26.69 9.64 -27.82
C THR A 441 26.11 10.67 -26.87
N SER A 442 25.54 11.76 -27.41
CA SER A 442 24.78 12.69 -26.59
C SER A 442 23.56 11.99 -25.98
N PHE A 443 23.15 12.39 -24.77
CA PHE A 443 21.98 11.82 -24.09
C PHE A 443 20.73 11.79 -24.98
N ALA A 444 20.45 12.86 -25.72
CA ALA A 444 19.29 12.94 -26.61
C ALA A 444 19.38 11.92 -27.76
N SER A 445 20.56 11.77 -28.38
CA SER A 445 20.78 10.75 -29.41
C SER A 445 20.68 9.33 -28.85
N ALA A 446 21.14 9.10 -27.62
CA ALA A 446 20.99 7.81 -26.95
C ALA A 446 19.51 7.50 -26.72
N CYS A 447 18.71 8.41 -26.15
CA CYS A 447 17.27 8.20 -25.97
C CYS A 447 16.54 7.98 -27.30
N LEU A 448 16.86 8.76 -28.35
CA LEU A 448 16.25 8.57 -29.66
C LEU A 448 16.59 7.20 -30.24
N PHE A 449 17.84 6.76 -30.13
CA PHE A 449 18.26 5.45 -30.58
C PHE A 449 17.54 4.34 -29.81
N VAL A 450 17.49 4.41 -28.47
CA VAL A 450 16.79 3.43 -27.63
C VAL A 450 15.31 3.37 -28.00
N LEU A 451 14.68 4.52 -28.25
CA LEU A 451 13.29 4.58 -28.71
C LEU A 451 13.10 3.83 -30.03
N LEU A 452 13.97 4.08 -31.02
CA LEU A 452 13.90 3.44 -32.33
C LEU A 452 14.18 1.93 -32.24
N MET A 453 15.22 1.54 -31.52
CA MET A 453 15.61 0.15 -31.30
C MET A 453 14.52 -0.62 -30.55
N ALA A 454 14.00 -0.09 -29.43
CA ALA A 454 12.96 -0.74 -28.65
C ALA A 454 11.65 -0.85 -29.44
N THR A 455 11.33 0.16 -30.25
CA THR A 455 10.20 0.11 -31.19
C THR A 455 10.39 -0.97 -32.25
N ALA A 456 11.60 -1.10 -32.82
CA ALA A 456 11.91 -2.15 -33.78
C ALA A 456 11.75 -3.54 -33.16
N VAL A 457 12.32 -3.79 -31.97
CA VAL A 457 12.18 -5.07 -31.26
C VAL A 457 10.72 -5.34 -30.88
N TYR A 458 9.97 -4.32 -30.45
CA TYR A 458 8.55 -4.42 -30.12
C TYR A 458 7.69 -4.84 -31.33
N VAL A 459 7.94 -4.23 -32.49
CA VAL A 459 7.22 -4.54 -33.74
C VAL A 459 7.61 -5.93 -34.27
N LEU A 460 8.90 -6.25 -34.23
CA LEU A 460 9.40 -7.50 -34.79
C LEU A 460 9.12 -8.71 -33.88
N GLY A 461 9.14 -8.51 -32.56
CA GLY A 461 8.91 -9.53 -31.54
C GLY A 461 7.43 -9.92 -31.43
N PRO A 462 7.07 -11.20 -31.67
CA PRO A 462 5.69 -11.66 -31.54
C PRO A 462 5.27 -11.93 -30.08
N ASP A 463 6.23 -11.98 -29.14
CA ASP A 463 5.96 -12.35 -27.75
C ASP A 463 5.43 -11.19 -26.90
N VAL A 464 4.42 -11.48 -26.06
CA VAL A 464 3.75 -10.52 -25.18
C VAL A 464 4.72 -9.97 -24.12
N ILE A 465 5.58 -10.83 -23.56
CA ILE A 465 6.50 -10.44 -22.49
C ILE A 465 7.62 -9.55 -23.06
N LEU A 466 8.19 -9.91 -24.21
CA LEU A 466 9.18 -9.06 -24.88
C LEU A 466 8.61 -7.70 -25.26
N ARG A 467 7.36 -7.65 -25.75
CA ARG A 467 6.66 -6.40 -26.06
C ARG A 467 6.44 -5.55 -24.82
N PHE A 468 6.08 -6.15 -23.69
CA PHE A 468 5.95 -5.44 -22.43
C PHE A 468 7.29 -4.82 -21.99
N LEU A 469 8.36 -5.61 -21.98
CA LEU A 469 9.70 -5.17 -21.58
C LEU A 469 10.25 -4.06 -22.52
N SER A 470 10.10 -4.25 -23.83
CA SER A 470 10.50 -3.24 -24.83
C SER A 470 9.62 -1.99 -24.75
N GLY A 471 8.33 -2.14 -24.43
CA GLY A 471 7.42 -1.03 -24.15
C GLY A 471 7.88 -0.18 -22.95
N GLY A 472 8.49 -0.81 -21.94
CA GLY A 472 9.10 -0.11 -20.81
C GLY A 472 10.30 0.75 -21.24
N LEU A 473 11.14 0.23 -22.15
CA LEU A 473 12.25 1.01 -22.73
C LEU A 473 11.76 2.16 -23.63
N ILE A 474 10.66 1.96 -24.37
CA ILE A 474 9.99 3.03 -25.13
C ILE A 474 9.52 4.14 -24.18
N ALA A 475 8.87 3.77 -23.07
CA ALA A 475 8.42 4.74 -22.06
C ALA A 475 9.59 5.49 -21.41
N LEU A 476 10.67 4.77 -21.06
CA LEU A 476 11.87 5.33 -20.47
C LEU A 476 12.59 6.30 -21.42
N ALA A 477 12.78 5.90 -22.67
CA ALA A 477 13.42 6.75 -23.69
C ALA A 477 12.57 7.99 -24.01
N GLY A 478 11.24 7.82 -24.10
CA GLY A 478 10.31 8.94 -24.26
C GLY A 478 10.37 9.92 -23.09
N ALA A 479 10.41 9.42 -21.85
CA ALA A 479 10.59 10.24 -20.67
C ALA A 479 11.92 11.02 -20.69
N GLY A 480 13.03 10.38 -21.09
CA GLY A 480 14.33 11.04 -21.24
C GLY A 480 14.34 12.16 -22.29
N LEU A 481 13.65 11.97 -23.42
CA LEU A 481 13.50 13.03 -24.43
C LEU A 481 12.66 14.21 -23.92
N ILE A 482 11.57 13.93 -23.19
CA ILE A 482 10.73 14.97 -22.58
C ILE A 482 11.52 15.74 -21.52
N TRP A 483 12.31 15.05 -20.68
CA TRP A 483 13.21 15.68 -19.73
C TRP A 483 14.13 16.67 -20.45
N ARG A 484 14.79 16.25 -21.53
CA ARG A 484 15.72 17.10 -22.28
C ARG A 484 15.09 18.41 -22.75
N VAL A 485 13.81 18.38 -23.11
CA VAL A 485 13.06 19.57 -23.53
C VAL A 485 12.72 20.47 -22.34
N LEU A 486 12.32 19.89 -21.21
CA LEU A 486 11.84 20.63 -20.04
C LEU A 486 12.98 21.26 -19.22
N ALA A 487 14.10 20.57 -19.10
CA ALA A 487 15.21 20.97 -18.23
C ALA A 487 16.57 20.80 -18.93
N PRO A 488 16.88 21.62 -19.95
CA PRO A 488 18.11 21.48 -20.75
C PRO A 488 19.40 21.73 -19.94
N GLU A 489 19.33 22.54 -18.88
CA GLU A 489 20.47 22.93 -18.03
C GLU A 489 20.82 21.90 -16.94
N LEU A 490 19.88 21.04 -16.56
CA LEU A 490 20.04 20.05 -15.46
C LEU A 490 20.77 18.76 -15.89
N LEU A 491 21.10 18.62 -17.17
CA LEU A 491 21.67 17.41 -17.77
C LEU A 491 23.20 17.30 -17.66
N ARG A 492 23.83 18.14 -16.83
CA ARG A 492 25.26 18.03 -16.51
C ARG A 492 25.54 16.97 -15.44
N ASP A 493 24.53 16.59 -14.65
CA ASP A 493 24.65 15.54 -13.64
C ASP A 493 24.48 14.14 -14.27
N ASP A 494 25.14 13.13 -13.70
CA ASP A 494 24.99 11.74 -14.10
C ASP A 494 23.52 11.30 -13.97
N LEU A 495 22.97 10.57 -14.94
CA LEU A 495 21.53 10.30 -15.01
C LEU A 495 21.02 9.47 -13.82
N LEU A 496 21.90 8.63 -13.27
CA LEU A 496 21.63 7.82 -12.09
C LEU A 496 21.58 8.70 -10.83
N ASP A 497 22.53 9.61 -10.68
CA ASP A 497 22.56 10.58 -9.59
C ASP A 497 21.36 11.53 -9.67
N ALA A 498 20.96 11.94 -10.87
CA ALA A 498 19.78 12.78 -11.07
C ALA A 498 18.44 12.07 -10.76
N LEU A 499 18.40 10.74 -10.84
CA LEU A 499 17.26 9.90 -10.47
C LEU A 499 17.19 9.62 -8.96
N LEU A 500 18.36 9.58 -8.30
CA LEU A 500 18.50 9.30 -6.88
C LEU A 500 18.42 10.56 -6.00
N ASP A 501 18.79 11.72 -6.54
CA ASP A 501 18.75 13.00 -5.84
C ASP A 501 17.35 13.63 -5.95
N PHE A 502 16.56 13.51 -4.89
CA PHE A 502 15.18 13.98 -4.84
C PHE A 502 15.15 15.49 -4.57
N ASP A 503 14.86 16.28 -5.61
CA ASP A 503 14.68 17.73 -5.53
C ASP A 503 13.23 18.12 -5.84
N MET A 504 12.66 19.00 -5.02
CA MET A 504 11.29 19.51 -5.14
C MET A 504 11.07 20.27 -6.45
N ALA A 505 12.10 20.94 -6.98
CA ALA A 505 12.03 21.53 -8.30
C ALA A 505 11.90 20.44 -9.38
N ARG A 506 12.67 19.36 -9.29
CA ARG A 506 12.59 18.23 -10.24
C ARG A 506 11.22 17.52 -10.16
N ALA A 507 10.67 17.36 -8.95
CA ALA A 507 9.33 16.79 -8.70
C ALA A 507 8.19 17.50 -9.43
N ALA A 508 8.17 18.84 -9.41
CA ALA A 508 7.10 19.62 -10.04
C ALA A 508 7.38 19.95 -11.52
N PHE A 509 8.64 20.25 -11.88
CA PHE A 509 8.99 20.77 -13.21
C PHE A 509 9.39 19.70 -14.23
N VAL A 510 9.78 18.51 -13.78
CA VAL A 510 10.23 17.41 -14.66
C VAL A 510 9.34 16.19 -14.52
N TRP A 511 9.23 15.65 -13.29
CA TRP A 511 8.54 14.39 -13.04
C TRP A 511 7.04 14.47 -13.31
N LEU A 512 6.38 15.55 -12.88
CA LEU A 512 4.94 15.74 -13.12
C LEU A 512 4.60 15.85 -14.62
N PRO A 513 5.23 16.72 -15.43
CA PRO A 513 5.05 16.73 -16.89
C PRO A 513 5.22 15.39 -17.58
N ILE A 514 6.28 14.64 -17.24
CA ILE A 514 6.55 13.31 -17.81
C ILE A 514 5.43 12.34 -17.41
N ALA A 515 5.01 12.36 -16.15
CA ALA A 515 3.94 11.51 -15.66
C ALA A 515 2.60 11.84 -16.33
N VAL A 516 2.25 13.12 -16.51
CA VAL A 516 1.02 13.57 -17.19
C VAL A 516 1.01 13.12 -18.65
N THR A 517 2.09 13.41 -19.38
CA THR A 517 2.20 13.05 -20.81
C THR A 517 2.12 11.54 -21.00
N GLY A 518 2.83 10.78 -20.16
CA GLY A 518 2.73 9.33 -20.11
C GLY A 518 1.30 8.85 -19.78
N ALA A 519 0.61 9.50 -18.83
CA ALA A 519 -0.75 9.11 -18.43
C ALA A 519 -1.76 9.32 -19.58
N TRP A 520 -1.67 10.43 -20.30
CA TRP A 520 -2.48 10.66 -21.50
C TRP A 520 -2.17 9.65 -22.61
N ALA A 521 -0.89 9.33 -22.83
CA ALA A 521 -0.49 8.29 -23.77
C ALA A 521 -1.10 6.93 -23.39
N THR A 522 -1.02 6.53 -22.12
CA THR A 522 -1.64 5.29 -21.60
C THR A 522 -3.15 5.27 -21.86
N ALA A 523 -3.86 6.36 -21.55
CA ALA A 523 -5.30 6.44 -21.77
C ALA A 523 -5.67 6.29 -23.27
N VAL A 524 -4.88 6.91 -24.16
CA VAL A 524 -5.05 6.76 -25.61
C VAL A 524 -4.75 5.33 -26.06
N ILE A 525 -3.65 4.72 -25.60
CA ILE A 525 -3.27 3.35 -25.99
C ILE A 525 -4.35 2.36 -25.52
N LEU A 526 -4.87 2.47 -24.29
CA LEU A 526 -5.93 1.61 -23.77
C LEU A 526 -7.23 1.72 -24.59
N THR A 527 -7.66 2.94 -24.88
CA THR A 527 -8.89 3.19 -25.65
C THR A 527 -8.73 2.76 -27.12
N LEU A 528 -7.57 2.99 -27.72
CA LEU A 528 -7.26 2.56 -29.09
C LEU A 528 -7.14 1.04 -29.20
N ALA A 529 -6.47 0.38 -28.25
CA ALA A 529 -6.34 -1.07 -28.19
C ALA A 529 -7.72 -1.75 -28.12
N HIS A 530 -8.63 -1.18 -27.34
CA HIS A 530 -10.01 -1.66 -27.25
C HIS A 530 -10.79 -1.44 -28.56
N ARG A 531 -10.66 -0.26 -29.19
CA ARG A 531 -11.38 0.06 -30.45
C ARG A 531 -10.91 -0.74 -31.64
N LEU A 532 -9.60 -0.94 -31.79
CA LEU A 532 -9.03 -1.66 -32.93
C LEU A 532 -9.34 -3.16 -32.89
N GLY A 533 -9.44 -3.74 -31.69
CA GLY A 533 -9.70 -5.17 -31.50
C GLY A 533 -8.70 -6.09 -32.24
N GLY A 534 -8.99 -7.38 -32.26
CA GLY A 534 -8.22 -8.37 -33.03
C GLY A 534 -6.72 -8.33 -32.79
N ARG A 535 -5.90 -8.66 -33.80
CA ARG A 535 -4.43 -8.75 -33.66
C ARG A 535 -3.77 -7.43 -33.25
N ARG A 536 -4.27 -6.28 -33.74
CA ARG A 536 -3.70 -4.95 -33.44
C ARG A 536 -3.98 -4.52 -32.01
N GLY A 537 -5.19 -4.76 -31.50
CA GLY A 537 -5.54 -4.50 -30.10
C GLY A 537 -4.68 -5.32 -29.13
N HIS A 538 -4.50 -6.62 -29.40
CA HIS A 538 -3.64 -7.48 -28.59
C HIS A 538 -2.17 -7.05 -28.62
N ALA A 539 -1.68 -6.55 -29.76
CA ALA A 539 -0.31 -6.03 -29.83
C ALA A 539 -0.11 -4.84 -28.91
N LEU A 540 -1.08 -3.92 -28.80
CA LEU A 540 -0.99 -2.70 -27.99
C LEU A 540 -1.14 -2.92 -26.48
N GLN A 541 -1.74 -4.02 -26.03
CA GLN A 541 -1.98 -4.27 -24.60
C GLN A 541 -0.68 -4.30 -23.76
N PRO A 542 0.40 -5.00 -24.16
CA PRO A 542 1.69 -4.94 -23.46
C PRO A 542 2.26 -3.52 -23.34
N LEU A 543 2.09 -2.69 -24.38
CA LEU A 543 2.56 -1.31 -24.35
C LEU A 543 1.74 -0.46 -23.39
N ALA A 544 0.42 -0.67 -23.34
CA ALA A 544 -0.46 -0.02 -22.38
C ALA A 544 -0.04 -0.33 -20.95
N TRP A 545 0.23 -1.60 -20.63
CA TRP A 545 0.70 -2.02 -19.31
C TRP A 545 2.08 -1.47 -18.96
N ALA A 546 3.00 -1.43 -19.92
CA ALA A 546 4.33 -0.86 -19.72
C ALA A 546 4.23 0.62 -19.36
N PHE A 547 3.50 1.41 -20.16
CA PHE A 547 3.28 2.83 -19.89
C PHE A 547 2.53 3.07 -18.57
N LEU A 548 1.50 2.27 -18.28
CA LEU A 548 0.73 2.36 -17.05
C LEU A 548 1.60 2.13 -15.79
N LEU A 549 2.49 1.14 -15.82
CA LEU A 549 3.43 0.89 -14.72
C LEU A 549 4.51 1.98 -14.62
N SER A 550 5.07 2.43 -15.76
CA SER A 550 6.05 3.52 -15.79
C SER A 550 5.47 4.82 -15.22
N VAL A 551 4.26 5.20 -15.65
CA VAL A 551 3.55 6.40 -15.14
C VAL A 551 3.30 6.29 -13.65
N GLN A 552 2.90 5.10 -13.16
CA GLN A 552 2.62 4.92 -11.74
C GLN A 552 3.87 5.08 -10.87
N GLY A 553 5.03 4.59 -11.33
CA GLY A 553 6.31 4.82 -10.67
C GLY A 553 6.70 6.30 -10.65
N MET A 554 6.51 7.01 -11.77
CA MET A 554 6.83 8.44 -11.88
C MET A 554 5.93 9.34 -11.02
N VAL A 555 4.66 9.01 -10.88
CA VAL A 555 3.72 9.77 -10.04
C VAL A 555 4.12 9.79 -8.57
N TRP A 556 4.78 8.75 -8.07
CA TRP A 556 5.26 8.72 -6.68
C TRP A 556 6.35 9.76 -6.43
N LEU A 557 7.13 10.07 -7.46
CA LEU A 557 8.18 11.10 -7.43
C LEU A 557 7.64 12.50 -7.81
N ALA A 558 6.42 12.57 -8.35
CA ALA A 558 5.80 13.82 -8.74
C ALA A 558 5.13 14.51 -7.53
N SER A 559 5.34 15.82 -7.43
CA SER A 559 4.64 16.69 -6.47
C SER A 559 3.59 17.51 -7.22
N GLY A 560 2.38 17.59 -6.68
CA GLY A 560 1.30 18.35 -7.29
C GLY A 560 1.37 19.83 -6.95
N LEU A 561 0.65 20.65 -7.71
CA LEU A 561 0.52 22.08 -7.45
C LEU A 561 -0.90 22.42 -7.01
N SER A 562 -1.03 23.36 -6.07
CA SER A 562 -2.35 23.86 -5.69
C SER A 562 -2.93 24.82 -6.71
N VAL A 563 -4.26 24.92 -6.72
CA VAL A 563 -4.97 25.90 -7.55
C VAL A 563 -4.51 27.33 -7.25
N LEU A 564 -4.15 27.61 -5.99
CA LEU A 564 -3.66 28.93 -5.56
C LEU A 564 -2.28 29.27 -6.13
N GLN A 565 -1.44 28.27 -6.37
CA GLN A 565 -0.09 28.44 -6.94
C GLN A 565 -0.09 28.46 -8.48
N LEU A 566 -1.19 28.05 -9.10
CA LEU A 566 -1.29 27.92 -10.56
C LEU A 566 -1.05 29.23 -11.33
N PRO A 567 -1.54 30.41 -10.89
CA PRO A 567 -1.23 31.68 -11.56
C PRO A 567 0.27 32.02 -11.54
N ALA A 568 0.95 31.78 -10.42
CA ALA A 568 2.39 32.00 -10.30
C ALA A 568 3.16 31.03 -11.20
N MET A 569 2.74 29.76 -11.24
CA MET A 569 3.32 28.76 -12.14
C MET A 569 3.13 29.13 -13.61
N TRP A 570 1.99 29.70 -13.97
CA TRP A 570 1.73 30.14 -15.34
C TRP A 570 2.68 31.24 -15.79
N GLN A 571 3.05 32.16 -14.88
CA GLN A 571 4.00 33.23 -15.15
C GLN A 571 5.44 32.72 -15.25
N LEU A 572 5.83 31.73 -14.43
CA LEU A 572 7.18 31.17 -14.41
C LEU A 572 7.42 30.15 -15.54
N HIS A 573 6.51 29.17 -15.68
CA HIS A 573 6.60 28.06 -16.63
C HIS A 573 5.22 27.65 -17.16
N ALA A 574 4.72 28.40 -18.16
CA ALA A 574 3.40 28.17 -18.76
C ALA A 574 3.21 26.73 -19.28
N GLN A 575 4.25 26.10 -19.83
CA GLN A 575 4.19 24.71 -20.32
C GLN A 575 3.83 23.72 -19.21
N THR A 576 4.50 23.83 -18.06
CA THR A 576 4.26 22.98 -16.90
C THR A 576 2.87 23.24 -16.32
N ALA A 577 2.42 24.51 -16.27
CA ALA A 577 1.08 24.85 -15.81
C ALA A 577 -0.02 24.24 -16.72
N VAL A 578 0.17 24.25 -18.05
CA VAL A 578 -0.73 23.57 -18.99
C VAL A 578 -0.77 22.06 -18.73
N LEU A 579 0.38 21.43 -18.49
CA LEU A 579 0.46 19.99 -18.20
C LEU A 579 -0.18 19.63 -16.85
N VAL A 580 -0.03 20.46 -15.82
CA VAL A 580 -0.74 20.28 -14.54
C VAL A 580 -2.26 20.29 -14.75
N CYS A 581 -2.77 21.27 -15.51
CA CYS A 581 -4.18 21.32 -15.90
C CYS A 581 -4.58 20.06 -16.69
N ALA A 582 -3.77 19.63 -17.67
CA ALA A 582 -4.03 18.41 -18.44
C ALA A 582 -4.09 17.16 -17.54
N GLY A 583 -3.23 17.07 -16.52
CA GLY A 583 -3.25 15.99 -15.53
C GLY A 583 -4.55 15.99 -14.71
N ALA A 584 -4.99 17.17 -14.26
CA ALA A 584 -6.24 17.32 -13.51
C ALA A 584 -7.49 16.96 -14.34
N LEU A 585 -7.46 17.19 -15.65
CA LEU A 585 -8.55 16.90 -16.59
C LEU A 585 -8.63 15.42 -17.02
N LEU A 586 -7.56 14.65 -16.84
CA LEU A 586 -7.47 13.26 -17.30
C LEU A 586 -8.64 12.36 -16.84
N PRO A 587 -9.12 12.39 -15.58
CA PRO A 587 -10.22 11.52 -15.15
C PRO A 587 -11.54 11.85 -15.85
N ALA A 588 -11.81 13.14 -16.08
CA ALA A 588 -12.99 13.59 -16.80
C ALA A 588 -12.92 13.18 -18.28
N ALA A 589 -11.74 13.30 -18.91
CA ALA A 589 -11.52 12.84 -20.28
C ALA A 589 -11.64 11.32 -20.40
N ALA A 590 -11.10 10.56 -19.45
CA ALA A 590 -11.24 9.11 -19.35
C ALA A 590 -12.71 8.68 -19.21
N ALA A 591 -13.47 9.35 -18.33
CA ALA A 591 -14.91 9.13 -18.21
C ALA A 591 -15.63 9.41 -19.54
N MET A 592 -15.33 10.55 -20.18
CA MET A 592 -15.96 10.92 -21.45
C MET A 592 -15.64 9.90 -22.56
N ALA A 593 -14.38 9.45 -22.67
CA ALA A 593 -13.95 8.49 -23.69
C ALA A 593 -14.72 7.16 -23.63
N VAL A 594 -15.18 6.78 -22.44
CA VAL A 594 -15.92 5.53 -22.19
C VAL A 594 -17.44 5.73 -22.23
N LEU A 595 -17.95 6.83 -21.66
CA LEU A 595 -19.38 7.08 -21.54
C LEU A 595 -19.99 7.62 -22.84
N TRP A 596 -19.22 8.40 -23.61
CA TRP A 596 -19.69 9.02 -24.85
C TRP A 596 -20.13 8.01 -25.92
N PRO A 597 -19.36 6.93 -26.23
CA PRO A 597 -19.83 5.89 -27.15
C PRO A 597 -21.16 5.26 -26.71
N ARG A 598 -21.47 5.30 -25.41
CA ARG A 598 -22.65 4.68 -24.78
C ARG A 598 -23.77 5.67 -24.46
N ARG A 599 -23.69 6.92 -24.94
CA ARG A 599 -24.68 7.98 -24.68
C ARG A 599 -26.11 7.66 -25.13
N HIS A 600 -26.28 6.68 -26.01
CA HIS A 600 -27.59 6.21 -26.47
C HIS A 600 -28.25 5.24 -25.48
N VAL A 601 -27.46 4.57 -24.63
CA VAL A 601 -27.93 3.64 -23.58
C VAL A 601 -27.98 4.32 -22.20
N LEU A 602 -27.08 5.28 -21.96
CA LEU A 602 -26.94 5.95 -20.67
C LEU A 602 -27.81 7.21 -20.57
N THR A 603 -28.31 7.49 -19.37
CA THR A 603 -29.02 8.75 -19.09
C THR A 603 -28.06 9.93 -19.17
N GLY A 604 -28.52 11.09 -19.69
CA GLY A 604 -27.72 12.31 -19.77
C GLY A 604 -27.07 12.74 -18.44
N GLY A 605 -27.74 12.47 -17.30
CA GLY A 605 -27.17 12.72 -15.98
C GLY A 605 -25.94 11.87 -15.62
N VAL A 606 -25.80 10.65 -16.18
CA VAL A 606 -24.57 9.84 -16.02
C VAL A 606 -23.52 10.27 -17.03
N THR A 607 -23.91 10.46 -18.29
CA THR A 607 -22.98 10.81 -19.38
C THR A 607 -22.29 12.15 -19.16
N TRP A 608 -23.03 13.15 -18.68
CA TRP A 608 -22.50 14.50 -18.41
C TRP A 608 -22.19 14.75 -16.94
N GLY A 609 -23.03 14.25 -16.03
CA GLY A 609 -22.85 14.49 -14.59
C GLY A 609 -21.58 13.87 -14.03
N VAL A 610 -21.14 12.70 -14.53
CA VAL A 610 -19.88 12.08 -14.06
C VAL A 610 -18.65 12.90 -14.46
N PRO A 611 -18.43 13.26 -15.74
CA PRO A 611 -17.33 14.15 -16.10
C PRO A 611 -17.36 15.50 -15.37
N ILE A 612 -18.53 16.13 -15.23
CA ILE A 612 -18.65 17.42 -14.52
C ILE A 612 -18.28 17.27 -13.04
N ALA A 613 -18.77 16.22 -12.37
CA ALA A 613 -18.39 15.92 -11.00
C ALA A 613 -16.88 15.71 -10.85
N LEU A 614 -16.24 15.01 -11.79
CA LEU A 614 -14.80 14.80 -11.79
C LEU A 614 -14.03 16.11 -12.02
N LEU A 615 -14.54 17.02 -12.87
CA LEU A 615 -13.94 18.35 -13.05
C LEU A 615 -14.02 19.20 -11.76
N LEU A 616 -15.15 19.14 -11.05
CA LEU A 616 -15.28 19.82 -9.75
C LEU A 616 -14.35 19.21 -8.70
N LEU A 617 -14.23 17.88 -8.67
CA LEU A 617 -13.31 17.19 -7.77
C LEU A 617 -11.84 17.41 -8.13
N ALA A 618 -11.53 17.72 -9.39
CA ALA A 618 -10.16 18.00 -9.84
C ALA A 618 -9.51 19.18 -9.12
N LEU A 619 -10.31 20.12 -8.61
CA LEU A 619 -9.83 21.22 -7.76
C LEU A 619 -9.18 20.73 -6.45
N PHE A 620 -9.58 19.55 -5.95
CA PHE A 620 -9.08 19.00 -4.69
C PHE A 620 -7.89 18.04 -4.88
N TRP A 621 -7.72 17.43 -6.05
CA TRP A 621 -6.59 16.52 -6.33
C TRP A 621 -5.50 17.11 -7.23
N LEU A 622 -5.63 18.36 -7.69
CA LEU A 622 -4.53 19.09 -8.35
C LEU A 622 -3.18 18.98 -7.60
N PRO A 623 -3.18 19.07 -6.26
CA PRO A 623 -1.98 18.89 -5.46
C PRO A 623 -1.57 17.45 -5.21
N SER A 624 -2.45 16.51 -5.52
CA SER A 624 -2.27 15.07 -5.32
C SER A 624 -2.60 14.33 -6.64
N PRO A 625 -1.84 14.61 -7.74
CA PRO A 625 -2.17 14.17 -9.09
C PRO A 625 -2.33 12.65 -9.23
N GLY A 626 -1.67 11.87 -8.37
CA GLY A 626 -1.82 10.42 -8.33
C GLY A 626 -3.23 9.94 -8.00
N VAL A 627 -4.01 10.70 -7.21
CA VAL A 627 -5.44 10.39 -6.99
C VAL A 627 -6.20 10.52 -8.31
N GLY A 628 -5.96 11.58 -9.08
CA GLY A 628 -6.54 11.76 -10.40
C GLY A 628 -6.21 10.59 -11.33
N PHE A 629 -4.94 10.23 -11.46
CA PHE A 629 -4.53 9.17 -12.40
C PHE A 629 -5.12 7.82 -12.00
N ALA A 630 -5.14 7.49 -10.71
CA ALA A 630 -5.76 6.27 -10.21
C ALA A 630 -7.27 6.21 -10.53
N LEU A 631 -7.98 7.34 -10.44
CA LEU A 631 -9.38 7.43 -10.86
C LEU A 631 -9.54 7.23 -12.37
N ALA A 632 -8.64 7.78 -13.18
CA ALA A 632 -8.64 7.55 -14.63
C ALA A 632 -8.47 6.06 -14.96
N TRP A 633 -7.55 5.34 -14.31
CA TRP A 633 -7.37 3.89 -14.48
C TRP A 633 -8.60 3.10 -14.04
N LEU A 634 -9.20 3.46 -12.90
CA LEU A 634 -10.41 2.83 -12.41
C LEU A 634 -11.59 2.99 -13.38
N LEU A 635 -11.77 4.18 -13.96
CA LEU A 635 -12.82 4.49 -14.93
C LEU A 635 -12.60 3.82 -16.29
N LEU A 636 -11.36 3.90 -16.83
CA LEU A 636 -11.00 3.24 -18.09
C LEU A 636 -11.08 1.73 -17.96
N GLY A 637 -10.56 1.16 -16.86
CA GLY A 637 -10.60 -0.27 -16.61
C GLY A 637 -12.02 -0.81 -16.57
N PHE A 638 -12.91 -0.18 -15.79
CA PHE A 638 -14.31 -0.60 -15.75
C PHE A 638 -15.00 -0.38 -17.10
N GLY A 639 -14.72 0.76 -17.71
CA GLY A 639 -15.28 1.19 -18.98
C GLY A 639 -14.95 0.33 -20.19
N LEU A 640 -13.71 -0.11 -20.29
CA LEU A 640 -13.19 -0.95 -21.36
C LEU A 640 -13.33 -2.45 -21.02
N ASN A 641 -14.01 -2.78 -19.91
CA ASN A 641 -14.19 -4.14 -19.38
C ASN A 641 -12.86 -4.88 -19.10
N GLN A 642 -11.86 -4.14 -18.61
CA GLN A 642 -10.54 -4.64 -18.23
C GLN A 642 -10.40 -4.63 -16.70
N LEU A 643 -10.71 -5.78 -16.09
CA LEU A 643 -10.63 -5.96 -14.63
C LEU A 643 -9.22 -5.68 -14.10
N GLY A 644 -8.17 -6.09 -14.83
CA GLY A 644 -6.78 -5.85 -14.44
C GLY A 644 -6.48 -4.36 -14.24
N VAL A 645 -6.87 -3.51 -15.19
CA VAL A 645 -6.69 -2.05 -15.10
C VAL A 645 -7.54 -1.44 -14.00
N THR A 646 -8.76 -1.96 -13.77
CA THR A 646 -9.64 -1.51 -12.68
C THR A 646 -9.00 -1.77 -11.31
N LEU A 647 -8.49 -2.99 -11.10
CA LEU A 647 -7.80 -3.39 -9.88
C LEU A 647 -6.52 -2.60 -9.70
N PHE A 648 -5.77 -2.38 -10.79
CA PHE A 648 -4.58 -1.54 -10.75
C PHE A 648 -4.91 -0.11 -10.32
N GLY A 649 -5.99 0.49 -10.81
CA GLY A 649 -6.44 1.82 -10.36
C GLY A 649 -6.74 1.86 -8.86
N VAL A 650 -7.40 0.84 -8.30
CA VAL A 650 -7.63 0.73 -6.85
C VAL A 650 -6.32 0.61 -6.08
N LEU A 651 -5.41 -0.28 -6.50
CA LEU A 651 -4.11 -0.47 -5.84
C LEU A 651 -3.25 0.80 -5.92
N SER A 652 -3.27 1.48 -7.06
CA SER A 652 -2.56 2.73 -7.30
C SER A 652 -3.06 3.85 -6.39
N LEU A 653 -4.38 3.95 -6.19
CA LEU A 653 -4.97 4.91 -5.27
C LEU A 653 -4.51 4.65 -3.82
N LEU A 654 -4.55 3.39 -3.38
CA LEU A 654 -4.12 3.00 -2.03
C LEU A 654 -2.63 3.27 -1.82
N ALA A 655 -1.78 2.88 -2.77
CA ALA A 655 -0.34 3.10 -2.71
C ALA A 655 -0.02 4.60 -2.70
N TYR A 656 -0.66 5.39 -3.57
CA TYR A 656 -0.41 6.83 -3.66
C TYR A 656 -0.85 7.57 -2.39
N LEU A 657 -1.97 7.22 -1.76
CA LEU A 657 -2.34 7.84 -0.47
C LEU A 657 -1.33 7.54 0.64
N GLY A 658 -0.71 6.35 0.61
CA GLY A 658 0.41 6.02 1.49
C GLY A 658 1.62 6.92 1.22
N VAL A 659 2.05 7.05 -0.04
CA VAL A 659 3.17 7.93 -0.43
C VAL A 659 2.87 9.40 -0.12
N TYR A 660 1.65 9.87 -0.41
CA TYR A 660 1.22 11.25 -0.21
C TYR A 660 1.29 11.68 1.26
N TYR A 661 1.06 10.76 2.20
CA TYR A 661 1.27 11.03 3.62
C TYR A 661 2.73 11.45 3.91
N TYR A 662 3.70 10.77 3.28
CA TYR A 662 5.15 11.01 3.45
C TYR A 662 5.73 12.13 2.58
N GLN A 663 4.95 12.78 1.71
CA GLN A 663 5.42 13.94 0.95
C GLN A 663 5.50 15.20 1.83
N LEU A 664 6.67 15.53 2.36
CA LEU A 664 6.84 16.57 3.38
C LEU A 664 6.65 18.01 2.86
N ASP A 665 6.56 18.19 1.55
CA ASP A 665 6.44 19.50 0.90
C ASP A 665 5.15 20.24 1.26
N VAL A 666 4.08 19.48 1.56
CA VAL A 666 2.75 20.02 1.86
C VAL A 666 2.42 19.77 3.33
N PRO A 667 2.05 20.80 4.10
CA PRO A 667 1.63 20.63 5.49
C PRO A 667 0.51 19.59 5.64
N LEU A 668 0.60 18.75 6.67
CA LEU A 668 -0.38 17.70 6.96
C LEU A 668 -1.79 18.26 7.11
N LEU A 669 -1.91 19.45 7.69
CA LEU A 669 -3.18 20.15 7.78
C LEU A 669 -3.78 20.42 6.39
N GLN A 670 -2.99 20.97 5.48
CA GLN A 670 -3.45 21.29 4.14
C GLN A 670 -3.87 20.02 3.37
N LYS A 671 -3.13 18.92 3.56
CA LYS A 671 -3.53 17.60 3.04
C LYS A 671 -4.87 17.15 3.59
N ALA A 672 -5.10 17.30 4.90
CA ALA A 672 -6.37 16.94 5.53
C ALA A 672 -7.55 17.72 4.95
N LEU A 673 -7.38 19.03 4.71
CA LEU A 673 -8.42 19.87 4.13
C LEU A 673 -8.77 19.47 2.70
N TRP A 674 -7.79 19.13 1.87
CA TRP A 674 -8.02 18.74 0.48
C TRP A 674 -8.67 17.36 0.36
N LEU A 675 -8.15 16.38 1.11
CA LEU A 675 -8.74 15.03 1.15
C LEU A 675 -10.15 15.07 1.75
N GLY A 676 -10.34 15.82 2.84
CA GLY A 676 -11.63 15.99 3.51
C GLY A 676 -12.65 16.72 2.63
N GLY A 677 -12.22 17.81 1.98
CA GLY A 677 -13.05 18.57 1.03
C GLY A 677 -13.51 17.72 -0.15
N GLY A 678 -12.60 16.93 -0.75
CA GLY A 678 -12.94 15.98 -1.80
C GLY A 678 -13.92 14.90 -1.35
N ALA A 679 -13.75 14.36 -0.14
CA ALA A 679 -14.67 13.38 0.44
C ALA A 679 -16.07 13.97 0.70
N VAL A 680 -16.14 15.17 1.29
CA VAL A 680 -17.40 15.89 1.52
C VAL A 680 -18.11 16.16 0.19
N LEU A 681 -17.39 16.66 -0.82
CA LEU A 681 -17.96 16.90 -2.14
C LEU A 681 -18.51 15.61 -2.76
N LEU A 682 -17.81 14.48 -2.67
CA LEU A 682 -18.31 13.17 -3.13
C LEU A 682 -19.61 12.76 -2.43
N PHE A 683 -19.70 12.94 -1.11
CA PHE A 683 -20.92 12.61 -0.37
C PHE A 683 -22.06 13.59 -0.68
N VAL A 684 -21.78 14.87 -0.84
CA VAL A 684 -22.76 15.88 -1.26
C VAL A 684 -23.30 15.56 -2.64
N LEU A 685 -22.43 15.28 -3.62
CA LEU A 685 -22.83 14.87 -4.96
C LEU A 685 -23.71 13.61 -4.91
N ARG A 686 -23.36 12.63 -4.08
CA ARG A 686 -24.17 11.42 -3.88
C ARG A 686 -25.56 11.73 -3.31
N VAL A 687 -25.66 12.65 -2.34
CA VAL A 687 -26.94 13.10 -1.78
C VAL A 687 -27.75 13.88 -2.82
N LEU A 688 -27.12 14.75 -3.60
CA LEU A 688 -27.77 15.53 -4.64
C LEU A 688 -28.37 14.64 -5.73
N VAL A 689 -27.68 13.58 -6.17
CA VAL A 689 -28.22 12.61 -7.13
C VAL A 689 -29.50 11.95 -6.61
N TRP A 690 -29.64 11.81 -5.29
CA TRP A 690 -30.87 11.30 -4.66
C TRP A 690 -31.94 12.37 -4.40
N LEU A 691 -31.52 13.59 -4.05
CA LEU A 691 -32.41 14.69 -3.63
C LEU A 691 -33.06 15.40 -4.82
N VAL A 692 -32.28 15.67 -5.88
CA VAL A 692 -32.71 16.48 -7.03
C VAL A 692 -33.93 15.87 -7.75
N PRO A 693 -33.96 14.56 -8.09
CA PRO A 693 -35.15 13.96 -8.73
C PRO A 693 -36.42 14.03 -7.86
N ARG A 694 -36.26 14.04 -6.53
CA ARG A 694 -37.37 14.12 -5.58
C ARG A 694 -37.92 15.52 -5.44
N LEU A 695 -37.03 16.52 -5.39
CA LEU A 695 -37.42 17.93 -5.36
C LEU A 695 -38.08 18.35 -6.67
N MET A 696 -37.54 17.89 -7.80
CA MET A 696 -38.10 18.16 -9.12
C MET A 696 -39.34 17.32 -9.45
N ARG A 697 -39.77 16.41 -8.55
CA ARG A 697 -40.92 15.50 -8.72
C ARG A 697 -40.88 14.72 -10.04
N THR A 698 -39.68 14.41 -10.53
CA THR A 698 -39.49 13.66 -11.78
C THR A 698 -39.60 12.15 -11.59
N GLN A 699 -39.85 11.69 -10.36
CA GLN A 699 -40.10 10.29 -10.01
C GLN A 699 -41.53 10.15 -9.49
N ASP A 700 -42.25 9.17 -10.02
CA ASP A 700 -43.55 8.79 -9.46
C ASP A 700 -43.38 8.41 -7.98
N PRO A 701 -44.33 8.80 -7.11
CA PRO A 701 -44.30 8.42 -5.71
C PRO A 701 -44.43 6.90 -5.60
N SER A 702 -43.30 6.21 -5.61
CA SER A 702 -43.20 4.76 -5.42
C SER A 702 -44.00 4.39 -4.15
N ARG A 703 -45.06 3.58 -4.28
CA ARG A 703 -45.78 3.00 -3.14
C ARG A 703 -44.74 2.32 -2.24
N ARG A 704 -44.35 2.96 -1.15
CA ARG A 704 -43.38 2.40 -0.21
C ARG A 704 -44.03 1.16 0.40
N ALA A 705 -43.55 -0.02 0.02
CA ALA A 705 -43.87 -1.23 0.77
C ALA A 705 -43.50 -0.99 2.24
N PRO A 706 -44.35 -1.36 3.21
CA PRO A 706 -44.04 -1.21 4.62
C PRO A 706 -42.72 -1.94 4.92
N LEU A 707 -41.84 -1.29 5.68
CA LEU A 707 -40.53 -1.86 6.02
C LEU A 707 -40.74 -3.18 6.80
N PRO A 708 -40.05 -4.28 6.45
CA PRO A 708 -40.18 -5.53 7.16
C PRO A 708 -39.80 -5.37 8.64
N PRO A 709 -40.31 -6.21 9.55
CA PRO A 709 -39.97 -6.15 10.97
C PRO A 709 -38.46 -6.35 11.17
N VAL A 710 -37.91 -5.73 12.22
CA VAL A 710 -36.48 -5.85 12.54
C VAL A 710 -36.20 -7.26 13.05
N SER A 711 -35.46 -8.05 12.27
CA SER A 711 -35.09 -9.42 12.65
C SER A 711 -34.21 -9.46 13.90
N PRO A 712 -34.27 -10.52 14.73
CA PRO A 712 -33.44 -10.65 15.93
C PRO A 712 -31.94 -10.48 15.64
N ALA A 713 -31.46 -11.07 14.54
CA ALA A 713 -30.07 -10.90 14.09
C ALA A 713 -29.73 -9.43 13.78
N LEU A 714 -30.64 -8.64 13.20
CA LEU A 714 -30.40 -7.21 12.97
C LEU A 714 -30.36 -6.42 14.27
N ARG A 715 -31.23 -6.74 15.24
CA ARG A 715 -31.24 -6.10 16.56
C ARG A 715 -29.93 -6.34 17.28
N TRP A 716 -29.48 -7.59 17.36
CA TRP A 716 -28.19 -7.95 17.95
C TRP A 716 -27.02 -7.24 17.29
N ARG A 717 -27.00 -7.17 15.94
CA ARG A 717 -25.96 -6.43 15.22
C ARG A 717 -25.97 -4.93 15.56
N THR A 718 -27.14 -4.32 15.62
CA THR A 718 -27.29 -2.91 15.96
C THR A 718 -26.82 -2.65 17.40
N LEU A 719 -27.27 -3.48 18.34
CA LEU A 719 -26.85 -3.42 19.75
C LEU A 719 -25.35 -3.62 19.91
N ALA A 720 -24.74 -4.53 19.14
CA ALA A 720 -23.30 -4.76 19.21
C ALA A 720 -22.48 -3.61 18.58
N ILE A 721 -22.99 -2.93 17.54
CA ILE A 721 -22.38 -1.68 17.02
C ILE A 721 -22.39 -0.61 18.11
N LEU A 722 -23.54 -0.40 18.76
CA LEU A 722 -23.70 0.59 19.83
C LEU A 722 -22.90 0.23 21.09
N GLY A 723 -22.86 -1.06 21.44
CA GLY A 723 -22.05 -1.58 22.54
C GLY A 723 -20.55 -1.42 22.27
N GLY A 724 -20.10 -1.66 21.04
CA GLY A 724 -18.73 -1.37 20.61
C GLY A 724 -18.40 0.12 20.69
N LEU A 725 -19.32 1.00 20.27
CA LEU A 725 -19.17 2.44 20.43
C LEU A 725 -19.07 2.85 21.91
N ALA A 726 -19.96 2.35 22.76
CA ALA A 726 -19.92 2.60 24.19
C ALA A 726 -18.61 2.13 24.82
N LEU A 727 -18.15 0.92 24.45
CA LEU A 727 -16.87 0.37 24.90
C LEU A 727 -15.70 1.29 24.51
N VAL A 728 -15.63 1.73 23.25
CA VAL A 728 -14.59 2.67 22.78
C VAL A 728 -14.62 3.96 23.60
N LEU A 729 -15.80 4.56 23.79
CA LEU A 729 -15.92 5.81 24.54
C LEU A 729 -15.56 5.65 26.02
N VAL A 730 -15.94 4.55 26.66
CA VAL A 730 -15.57 4.25 28.06
C VAL A 730 -14.06 4.06 28.19
N VAL A 731 -13.44 3.27 27.32
CA VAL A 731 -11.99 3.02 27.35
C VAL A 731 -11.21 4.31 27.06
N ALA A 732 -11.62 5.08 26.06
CA ALA A 732 -10.97 6.35 25.72
C ALA A 732 -11.10 7.39 26.84
N ASN A 733 -12.30 7.60 27.38
CA ASN A 733 -12.51 8.60 28.44
C ASN A 733 -11.91 8.15 29.79
N GLY A 734 -11.94 6.85 30.10
CA GLY A 734 -11.22 6.30 31.25
C GLY A 734 -9.71 6.51 31.13
N SER A 735 -9.17 6.30 29.93
CA SER A 735 -7.75 6.52 29.62
C SER A 735 -7.35 8.00 29.73
N ILE A 736 -8.22 8.93 29.30
CA ILE A 736 -8.03 10.38 29.47
C ILE A 736 -8.07 10.72 30.96
N TRP A 737 -9.08 10.25 31.70
CA TRP A 737 -9.23 10.53 33.12
C TRP A 737 -8.04 10.05 33.96
N GLN A 738 -7.52 8.84 33.69
CA GLN A 738 -6.32 8.33 34.37
C GLN A 738 -5.10 9.24 34.15
N ARG A 739 -4.88 9.68 32.90
CA ARG A 739 -3.74 10.54 32.55
C ARG A 739 -3.89 11.95 33.11
N GLU A 740 -5.08 12.54 33.07
CA GLU A 740 -5.35 13.84 33.70
C GLU A 740 -5.20 13.78 35.23
N LYS A 741 -5.63 12.68 35.86
CA LYS A 741 -5.39 12.46 37.29
C LYS A 741 -3.90 12.40 37.60
N LEU A 742 -3.11 11.66 36.80
CA LEU A 742 -1.65 11.60 36.94
C LEU A 742 -0.99 12.98 36.73
N LEU A 743 -1.45 13.77 35.77
CA LEU A 743 -0.97 15.14 35.58
C LEU A 743 -1.27 16.04 36.79
N ALA A 744 -2.41 15.84 37.45
CA ALA A 744 -2.82 16.63 38.61
C ALA A 744 -2.16 16.20 39.93
N SER A 745 -1.98 14.89 40.15
CA SER A 745 -1.45 14.34 41.41
C SER A 745 0.02 13.93 41.37
N GLY A 746 0.63 13.85 40.19
CA GLY A 746 2.02 13.38 40.01
C GLY A 746 3.08 14.37 40.51
N LYS A 747 4.15 13.83 41.09
CA LYS A 747 5.30 14.60 41.56
C LYS A 747 6.09 15.13 40.33
N PRO A 748 6.44 16.42 40.27
CA PRO A 748 7.23 16.96 39.17
C PRO A 748 8.67 16.47 39.26
N VAL A 749 9.19 15.93 38.16
CA VAL A 749 10.57 15.42 38.03
C VAL A 749 11.17 15.99 36.75
N ILE A 750 12.31 16.68 36.87
CA ILE A 750 13.03 17.24 35.71
C ILE A 750 14.20 16.31 35.37
N LEU A 751 14.25 15.85 34.12
CA LEU A 751 15.36 15.05 33.59
C LEU A 751 16.07 15.78 32.46
N GLU A 752 17.39 15.63 32.42
CA GLU A 752 18.25 16.14 31.34
C GLU A 752 18.14 15.27 30.08
N LEU A 753 18.11 15.93 28.92
CA LEU A 753 18.12 15.30 27.61
C LEU A 753 19.56 15.09 27.13
N ALA A 754 19.84 13.91 26.60
CA ALA A 754 21.08 13.67 25.89
C ALA A 754 20.99 14.23 24.45
N PRO A 755 22.12 14.60 23.83
CA PRO A 755 22.14 14.98 22.42
C PRO A 755 21.63 13.81 21.57
N VAL A 756 20.54 14.04 20.84
CA VAL A 756 20.02 13.14 19.81
C VAL A 756 19.77 13.98 18.58
N ASP A 757 20.03 13.41 17.41
CA ASP A 757 19.71 14.03 16.13
C ASP A 757 18.20 14.35 16.10
N PRO A 758 17.78 15.63 16.02
CA PRO A 758 16.43 16.05 16.38
C PRO A 758 15.35 15.69 15.37
N ARG A 759 15.57 14.74 14.46
CA ARG A 759 14.69 14.52 13.31
C ARG A 759 14.29 13.07 13.13
N SER A 760 12.98 12.82 13.28
CA SER A 760 12.32 11.78 12.50
C SER A 760 10.90 12.28 12.20
N LEU A 761 10.53 12.28 10.92
CA LEU A 761 9.34 12.96 10.37
C LEU A 761 8.13 12.02 10.20
N MET A 762 8.19 10.82 10.77
CA MET A 762 7.32 9.69 10.41
C MET A 762 5.87 9.82 10.91
N GLN A 763 5.59 10.67 11.90
CA GLN A 763 4.31 10.70 12.64
C GLN A 763 3.73 12.11 12.81
N GLY A 764 4.20 13.06 12.00
CA GLY A 764 4.05 14.50 12.21
C GLY A 764 5.34 15.12 12.73
N ASP A 765 5.26 16.37 13.16
CA ASP A 765 6.38 17.11 13.73
C ASP A 765 6.68 16.61 15.15
N TYR A 766 7.78 15.87 15.31
CA TYR A 766 8.25 15.41 16.61
C TYR A 766 9.77 15.46 16.73
N MET A 767 10.25 15.55 17.96
CA MET A 767 11.66 15.49 18.32
C MET A 767 11.92 14.14 18.96
N ALA A 768 12.90 13.40 18.45
CA ALA A 768 13.38 12.18 19.09
C ALA A 768 14.02 12.55 20.44
N LEU A 769 13.63 11.85 21.50
CA LEU A 769 14.12 12.08 22.85
C LEU A 769 14.97 10.92 23.30
N ASN A 770 16.13 11.24 23.89
CA ASN A 770 16.87 10.33 24.73
C ASN A 770 17.22 11.05 26.01
N PHE A 771 16.90 10.46 27.15
CA PHE A 771 17.19 11.06 28.46
C PHE A 771 18.60 10.65 28.88
N ALA A 772 19.37 11.57 29.47
CA ALA A 772 20.69 11.27 30.02
C ALA A 772 20.62 10.12 31.05
N ALA A 773 19.54 10.09 31.84
CA ALA A 773 19.24 9.01 32.76
C ALA A 773 19.14 7.63 32.09
N GLY A 774 18.71 7.54 30.82
CA GLY A 774 18.63 6.28 30.08
C GLY A 774 20.01 5.66 29.84
N ARG A 775 21.01 6.49 29.49
CA ARG A 775 22.41 6.03 29.34
C ARG A 775 23.00 5.53 30.66
N GLU A 776 22.70 6.23 31.75
CA GLU A 776 23.19 5.83 33.07
C GLU A 776 22.57 4.50 33.52
N VAL A 777 21.26 4.30 33.26
CA VAL A 777 20.60 3.01 33.50
C VAL A 777 21.23 1.91 32.65
N THR A 778 21.57 2.18 31.39
CA THR A 778 22.32 1.23 30.55
C THR A 778 23.70 0.91 31.16
N ARG A 779 24.45 1.92 31.63
CA ARG A 779 25.76 1.74 32.28
C ARG A 779 25.64 0.90 33.57
N LEU A 780 24.69 1.24 34.43
CA LEU A 780 24.43 0.54 35.69
C LEU A 780 24.02 -0.91 35.45
N ARG A 781 23.32 -1.19 34.35
CA ARG A 781 22.96 -2.55 33.94
C ARG A 781 24.14 -3.36 33.41
N LEU A 782 25.02 -2.74 32.63
CA LEU A 782 26.16 -3.42 32.01
C LEU A 782 27.38 -3.57 32.94
N GLY A 783 27.31 -3.01 34.15
CA GLY A 783 28.33 -3.20 35.19
C GLY A 783 29.57 -2.29 35.07
N GLY A 784 29.45 -1.13 34.41
CA GLY A 784 30.58 -0.20 34.18
C GLY A 784 31.18 -0.27 32.77
N GLU A 785 32.30 0.47 32.53
CA GLU A 785 32.94 0.75 31.23
C GLU A 785 33.22 -0.48 30.34
N ARG A 786 32.20 -0.97 29.63
CA ARG A 786 32.36 -1.80 28.44
C ARG A 786 31.87 -1.00 27.22
N PRO A 787 32.65 -0.93 26.13
CA PRO A 787 32.25 -0.19 24.95
C PRO A 787 31.02 -0.83 24.29
N ASP A 788 30.16 0.03 23.72
CA ASP A 788 28.85 -0.27 23.11
C ASP A 788 28.88 -1.21 21.87
N THR A 789 30.00 -1.88 21.60
CA THR A 789 30.28 -2.52 20.31
C THR A 789 30.33 -4.05 20.30
N GLU A 790 30.15 -4.76 21.42
CA GLU A 790 30.23 -6.23 21.40
C GLU A 790 29.04 -6.93 22.07
N ASP A 791 28.27 -7.64 21.23
CA ASP A 791 27.58 -8.90 21.51
C ASP A 791 26.93 -9.07 22.88
N SER A 792 25.79 -8.41 23.10
CA SER A 792 24.81 -8.89 24.07
C SER A 792 23.92 -9.96 23.43
N VAL A 793 24.35 -11.20 23.60
CA VAL A 793 23.56 -12.44 23.50
C VAL A 793 22.18 -12.27 24.13
N MET A 794 21.16 -12.88 23.51
CA MET A 794 19.77 -13.02 23.94
C MET A 794 19.60 -13.40 25.43
N GLY A 795 19.79 -12.45 26.35
CA GLY A 795 19.28 -12.49 27.71
C GLY A 795 17.98 -11.72 27.75
N GLU A 796 16.96 -12.24 28.44
CA GLU A 796 15.70 -11.53 28.70
C GLU A 796 16.02 -10.17 29.36
N ALA A 797 16.01 -9.11 28.56
CA ALA A 797 16.19 -7.75 29.05
C ALA A 797 14.93 -7.36 29.82
N SER A 798 14.95 -7.51 31.13
CA SER A 798 13.81 -7.18 31.99
C SER A 798 13.61 -5.66 32.09
N ASP A 799 12.35 -5.25 31.95
CA ASP A 799 11.88 -3.93 32.36
C ASP A 799 12.11 -3.78 33.89
N GLY A 800 12.27 -2.54 34.37
CA GLY A 800 12.55 -2.30 35.78
C GLY A 800 12.28 -0.85 36.21
N TYR A 801 12.65 -0.55 37.45
CA TYR A 801 12.52 0.78 38.03
C TYR A 801 13.90 1.36 38.32
N VAL A 802 14.07 2.65 38.04
CA VAL A 802 15.23 3.44 38.45
C VAL A 802 14.81 4.39 39.56
N MET A 803 15.58 4.43 40.64
CA MET A 803 15.38 5.38 41.74
C MET A 803 16.12 6.67 41.42
N LEU A 804 15.40 7.79 41.49
CA LEU A 804 15.92 9.11 41.20
C LEU A 804 16.05 9.94 42.48
N THR A 805 17.16 10.66 42.61
CA THR A 805 17.37 11.69 43.64
C THR A 805 17.59 13.05 43.00
N VAL A 806 17.29 14.13 43.74
CA VAL A 806 17.35 15.51 43.22
C VAL A 806 18.71 16.14 43.47
N ASP A 807 19.28 16.81 42.47
CA ASP A 807 20.52 17.59 42.60
C ASP A 807 20.26 19.01 43.15
N SER A 808 21.34 19.76 43.40
CA SER A 808 21.26 21.14 43.91
C SER A 808 20.61 22.15 42.93
N ARG A 809 20.41 21.78 41.67
CA ARG A 809 19.76 22.58 40.62
C ARG A 809 18.30 22.14 40.37
N GLY A 810 17.79 21.16 41.10
CA GLY A 810 16.43 20.62 40.93
C GLY A 810 16.29 19.58 39.82
N VAL A 811 17.40 19.08 39.27
CA VAL A 811 17.44 18.04 38.23
C VAL A 811 17.63 16.66 38.88
N TYR A 812 16.83 15.69 38.45
CA TYR A 812 16.87 14.35 39.02
C TYR A 812 17.90 13.46 38.34
N GLN A 813 18.69 12.73 39.13
CA GLN A 813 19.74 11.81 38.66
C GLN A 813 19.46 10.36 39.12
N PRO A 814 19.77 9.36 38.28
CA PRO A 814 19.56 7.96 38.64
C PRO A 814 20.63 7.44 39.61
N VAL A 815 20.17 6.76 40.67
CA VAL A 815 21.03 6.25 41.75
C VAL A 815 21.15 4.72 41.70
N ARG A 816 20.01 4.02 41.64
CA ARG A 816 19.99 2.55 41.63
C ARG A 816 18.85 2.00 40.77
N ILE A 817 19.00 0.76 40.33
CA ILE A 817 17.98 -0.01 39.61
C ILE A 817 17.40 -1.07 40.55
N GLN A 818 16.08 -1.26 40.49
CA GLN A 818 15.37 -2.30 41.22
C GLN A 818 14.23 -2.88 40.37
N THR A 819 13.82 -4.11 40.71
CA THR A 819 12.80 -4.85 39.95
C THR A 819 11.38 -4.35 40.23
N ASP A 820 11.12 -3.88 41.45
CA ASP A 820 9.81 -3.38 41.90
C ASP A 820 9.88 -1.92 42.32
N ALA A 821 8.75 -1.21 42.32
CA ALA A 821 8.70 0.20 42.72
C ALA A 821 9.08 0.42 44.20
N THR A 822 8.86 -0.58 45.06
CA THR A 822 9.15 -0.56 46.50
C THR A 822 10.22 -1.59 46.86
N PRO A 823 11.08 -1.32 47.87
CA PRO A 823 11.13 -0.13 48.74
C PRO A 823 11.93 1.04 48.14
N HIS A 824 11.57 2.26 48.52
CA HIS A 824 12.33 3.49 48.24
C HIS A 824 12.28 4.41 49.46
N ALA A 825 13.28 5.28 49.64
CA ALA A 825 13.28 6.29 50.69
C ALA A 825 12.33 7.46 50.36
N ASP A 826 11.96 8.29 51.34
CA ASP A 826 11.02 9.42 51.15
C ASP A 826 11.55 10.49 50.16
N ASP A 827 12.87 10.57 50.01
CA ASP A 827 13.59 11.46 49.10
C ASP A 827 13.81 10.85 47.69
N GLU A 828 13.59 9.55 47.53
CA GLU A 828 13.73 8.84 46.26
C GLU A 828 12.40 8.80 45.48
N VAL A 829 12.47 8.97 44.16
CA VAL A 829 11.31 8.83 43.27
C VAL A 829 11.50 7.62 42.36
N PRO A 830 10.59 6.62 42.40
CA PRO A 830 10.65 5.50 41.47
C PRO A 830 10.25 5.94 40.07
N LEU A 831 11.04 5.58 39.06
CA LEU A 831 10.69 5.81 37.66
C LEU A 831 10.81 4.51 36.87
N ARG A 832 9.73 4.09 36.22
CA ARG A 832 9.73 2.90 35.38
C ARG A 832 10.47 3.17 34.07
N TYR A 833 11.36 2.26 33.70
CA TYR A 833 11.99 2.25 32.38
C TYR A 833 11.64 0.95 31.64
N ARG A 834 11.68 0.97 30.31
CA ARG A 834 11.48 -0.20 29.45
C ARG A 834 12.68 -0.40 28.55
N VAL A 835 12.98 -1.64 28.20
CA VAL A 835 14.13 -1.97 27.34
C VAL A 835 13.63 -2.43 25.99
N ARG A 836 14.00 -1.71 24.92
CA ARG A 836 13.64 -2.08 23.54
C ARG A 836 14.85 -1.85 22.63
N ASP A 837 15.13 -2.81 21.75
CA ASP A 837 16.28 -2.78 20.83
C ASP A 837 17.63 -2.47 21.52
N ASN A 838 17.84 -3.03 22.72
CA ASN A 838 19.00 -2.80 23.59
C ASN A 838 19.17 -1.35 24.09
N GLN A 839 18.14 -0.51 23.95
CA GLN A 839 18.10 0.85 24.48
C GLN A 839 17.09 0.97 25.62
N VAL A 840 17.46 1.72 26.65
CA VAL A 840 16.58 2.06 27.77
C VAL A 840 15.70 3.24 27.36
N ARG A 841 14.38 3.00 27.29
CA ARG A 841 13.36 4.02 27.04
C ARG A 841 12.73 4.44 28.36
N ILE A 842 12.79 5.74 28.66
CA ILE A 842 12.20 6.36 29.84
C ILE A 842 10.99 7.18 29.38
N VAL A 843 9.78 6.80 29.82
CA VAL A 843 8.49 7.47 29.51
C VAL A 843 8.11 7.48 28.03
N THR A 844 8.88 8.18 27.20
CA THR A 844 8.69 8.31 25.76
C THR A 844 10.04 8.56 25.08
N ASN A 845 10.15 8.12 23.83
CA ASN A 845 11.30 8.38 22.95
C ASN A 845 11.02 9.50 21.94
N ALA A 846 9.86 10.16 22.03
CA ALA A 846 9.46 11.25 21.14
C ALA A 846 8.63 12.30 21.89
N TYR A 847 8.81 13.56 21.49
CA TYR A 847 7.93 14.66 21.87
C TYR A 847 7.23 15.22 20.63
N PHE A 848 5.91 15.04 20.57
CA PHE A 848 5.07 15.54 19.49
C PHE A 848 4.71 17.00 19.72
N PHE A 849 5.02 17.86 18.77
CA PHE A 849 4.66 19.27 18.81
C PHE A 849 3.86 19.66 17.57
N PRO A 850 3.23 20.85 17.58
CA PRO A 850 2.50 21.33 16.44
C PRO A 850 3.38 21.54 15.20
N GLU A 851 2.82 21.25 14.03
CA GLU A 851 3.49 21.43 12.75
C GLU A 851 4.08 22.85 12.61
N GLY A 852 5.34 22.94 12.21
CA GLY A 852 6.10 24.19 12.04
C GLY A 852 6.85 24.70 13.29
N GLN A 853 6.73 24.04 14.45
CA GLN A 853 7.41 24.47 15.69
C GLN A 853 8.78 23.82 15.94
N ALA A 854 9.33 23.06 14.99
CA ALA A 854 10.58 22.32 15.18
C ALA A 854 11.73 23.18 15.74
N LYS A 855 11.95 24.38 15.17
CA LYS A 855 13.03 25.31 15.61
C LYS A 855 12.89 25.77 17.06
N ARG A 856 11.67 25.83 17.59
CA ARG A 856 11.39 26.26 18.97
C ARG A 856 11.83 25.20 19.97
N TYR A 857 11.64 23.92 19.65
CA TYR A 857 11.95 22.80 20.53
C TYR A 857 13.37 22.25 20.36
N GLU A 858 14.08 22.63 19.28
CA GLU A 858 15.47 22.24 19.01
C GLU A 858 16.45 22.67 20.12
N VAL A 859 16.15 23.77 20.83
CA VAL A 859 16.96 24.27 21.95
C VAL A 859 16.64 23.61 23.29
N ALA A 860 15.73 22.63 23.33
CA ALA A 860 15.36 21.94 24.57
C ALA A 860 16.55 21.16 25.17
N ARG A 861 16.75 21.31 26.48
CA ARG A 861 17.79 20.61 27.24
C ARG A 861 17.25 19.75 28.37
N PHE A 862 16.04 20.04 28.85
CA PHE A 862 15.40 19.23 29.90
C PHE A 862 13.95 18.90 29.54
N GLY A 863 13.42 17.82 30.13
CA GLY A 863 12.00 17.46 30.08
C GLY A 863 11.40 17.44 31.48
N GLU A 864 10.25 18.11 31.67
CA GLU A 864 9.46 18.03 32.90
C GLU A 864 8.49 16.83 32.82
N LEU A 865 8.67 15.88 33.73
CA LEU A 865 7.84 14.70 33.90
C LEU A 865 6.93 14.83 35.11
N ARG A 866 5.76 14.18 35.06
CA ARG A 866 4.90 13.93 36.23
C ARG A 866 4.92 12.45 36.54
N VAL A 867 5.41 12.10 37.73
CA VAL A 867 5.63 10.71 38.16
C VAL A 867 4.62 10.34 39.26
N ALA A 868 3.94 9.21 39.08
CA ALA A 868 3.09 8.62 40.13
C ALA A 868 3.91 7.73 41.07
N GLU A 869 3.32 7.41 42.23
CA GLU A 869 3.91 6.52 43.23
C GLU A 869 4.22 5.11 42.68
N ASN A 870 3.50 4.66 41.65
CA ASN A 870 3.75 3.40 40.96
C ASN A 870 4.90 3.46 39.94
N GLY A 871 5.58 4.60 39.82
CA GLY A 871 6.66 4.86 38.86
C GLY A 871 6.24 5.07 37.41
N GLU A 872 4.94 5.12 37.12
CA GLU A 872 4.43 5.57 35.83
C GLU A 872 4.61 7.08 35.70
N ALA A 873 5.07 7.54 34.54
CA ALA A 873 5.34 8.95 34.33
C ALA A 873 4.87 9.43 32.96
N LEU A 874 4.53 10.72 32.89
CA LEU A 874 4.12 11.42 31.67
C LEU A 874 5.00 12.64 31.44
N LEU A 875 5.42 12.85 30.20
CA LEU A 875 6.14 14.04 29.77
C LEU A 875 5.16 15.20 29.54
N VAL A 876 5.33 16.29 30.28
CA VAL A 876 4.42 17.44 30.27
C VAL A 876 4.90 18.51 29.30
N ARG A 877 6.16 18.93 29.42
CA ARG A 877 6.73 20.01 28.61
C ARG A 877 8.24 19.90 28.51
N MET A 878 8.77 20.58 27.50
CA MET A 878 10.21 20.74 27.30
C MET A 878 10.68 22.04 27.94
N LEU A 879 11.90 22.04 28.48
CA LEU A 879 12.52 23.21 29.10
C LEU A 879 13.83 23.58 28.39
N GLY A 880 14.11 24.88 28.32
CA GLY A 880 15.37 25.43 27.85
C GLY A 880 16.51 25.25 28.86
N GLU A 881 17.69 25.77 28.52
CA GLU A 881 18.87 25.76 29.41
C GLU A 881 18.63 26.53 30.72
N ASP A 882 17.73 27.52 30.68
CA ASP A 882 17.29 28.35 31.81
C ASP A 882 16.19 27.70 32.68
N LEU A 883 15.85 26.42 32.43
CA LEU A 883 14.75 25.67 33.06
C LEU A 883 13.37 26.31 32.86
N GLN A 884 13.22 27.23 31.90
CA GLN A 884 11.93 27.82 31.53
C GLN A 884 11.20 26.96 30.49
N PRO A 885 9.86 26.95 30.49
CA PRO A 885 9.08 26.22 29.52
C PRO A 885 9.24 26.79 28.11
N LEU A 886 9.52 25.91 27.15
CA LEU A 886 9.64 26.25 25.73
C LEU A 886 8.31 26.38 25.03
#